data_AF-A0A255T0C9-F1
#
_entry.id   AF-A0A255T0C9-F1
#
_cell.length_a   1.000
_cell.length_b   1.000
_cell.length_c   1.000
_cell.angle_alpha   90.00
_cell.angle_beta   90.00
_cell.angle_gamma   90.00
#
_symmetry.space_group_name_H-M   'P 1'
#
loop_
_entity.id
_entity.type
_entity.pdbx_description
1 polymer ?
#
loop_
_entity_poly.entity_id
_entity_poly.type
_entity_poly.pdbx_seq_one_letter_code
_entity_poly.pdbx_strand_id
1 'polypeptide(L)'
;MNNKLTQFKCLVTTFLLVAAMVMPSTAQAQTITPVQPVGKGTAFSPYLIFTAEQLYWFAGLVNGDASVCINEISQNRNAWAVLERDITVNSGVLKADGTLADGASGFIQWTPIGNYDNRYIGKFDGKGHTISGLYFNNSETSYVGLFGYIDKSYDVDASCTIQNVGIVDSYFNGYSCVGSVCGCSYFGTISNCYNTGTVIATDYHSGGICGLSNYSSIEKCYNTGSVEGCTIVGGVAGQCMYGSITNCYNTGSVKGVGTASAGVGGVCDTAEGSEVTNCYNIGTLSGQTVGNVINSSCKTLTNSYYLADGETDEREGTTAMSADQFANGEVAYLLNGNVASSENVWRQNIGGETSDTYPVLNNTHGVVYAGYQHEGTTPLCSNSSSYAEENKLHAHAYDANATTEANGNHDKSYGSPVYTWEDNSPNETPSVTVDFTCTICRHKKTGVSATVTEDDTKTNVAPKCEEKGYNYYKATFIFNTNANYCDYYTQTLPALGHDNTGATQINSSKKIYEKYCGRDGCDRFLGYYADAAGQFLATEDNENCSFTTSTYTLQDATPYDNGAVCMAEKFTYTRTLPHEGENGQMPWAAWYVPFELELTDDICAKYDFSRINNVHQYDDNDDGTVDRTVIESFRQRSGKTLHANSPYLVRAKSMDYKDMKLELKDIVPALSDENSIDCQSVDYTYTFKGTYSELANSNTLSNNPYALWEDGEWYHFASLSPMRHYLTIESRTTNQASGASLKCIKLCVIGEEDVTGVVNIYSDERKATETYDLGGRRLPEGSQQSGLLIKNGKVIFNKQK
;
A
#
# COMPACT_ATOMS: atom_id res chain seq x y z
N MET A 1 -39.49 -87.17 -31.50
CA MET A 1 -39.83 -86.53 -30.22
C MET A 1 -38.53 -86.09 -29.58
N ASN A 2 -38.28 -84.87 -29.14
CA ASN A 2 -38.87 -83.54 -29.27
C ASN A 2 -37.68 -82.63 -28.93
N ASN A 3 -37.21 -81.71 -29.77
CA ASN A 3 -37.91 -80.55 -30.30
C ASN A 3 -38.30 -79.55 -29.20
N LYS A 4 -37.86 -78.30 -29.41
CA LYS A 4 -38.29 -77.03 -28.78
C LYS A 4 -37.49 -76.61 -27.53
N LEU A 5 -36.95 -75.38 -27.43
CA LEU A 5 -37.32 -74.16 -28.14
C LEU A 5 -36.17 -73.13 -28.18
N THR A 6 -35.68 -72.94 -29.38
CA THR A 6 -35.09 -71.73 -29.94
C THR A 6 -36.17 -70.64 -30.10
N GLN A 7 -35.76 -69.37 -30.12
CA GLN A 7 -36.48 -68.19 -30.64
C GLN A 7 -37.45 -67.42 -29.73
N PHE A 8 -37.23 -66.10 -29.70
CA PHE A 8 -38.15 -64.96 -29.96
C PHE A 8 -37.76 -63.80 -29.01
N LYS A 9 -37.24 -62.63 -29.44
CA LYS A 9 -37.51 -61.78 -30.62
C LYS A 9 -36.29 -60.90 -30.96
N CYS A 10 -35.80 -60.94 -32.21
CA CYS A 10 -35.95 -59.93 -33.29
C CYS A 10 -34.77 -58.92 -33.35
N LEU A 11 -33.90 -59.03 -34.38
CA LEU A 11 -33.95 -58.29 -35.68
C LEU A 11 -33.34 -56.87 -35.49
N VAL A 12 -32.31 -56.37 -36.19
CA VAL A 12 -31.90 -56.48 -37.58
C VAL A 12 -30.41 -56.08 -37.72
N THR A 13 -29.68 -56.91 -38.44
CA THR A 13 -28.60 -56.70 -39.42
C THR A 13 -28.07 -55.28 -39.76
N THR A 14 -26.74 -55.27 -40.04
CA THR A 14 -26.00 -54.59 -41.13
C THR A 14 -25.24 -53.28 -40.87
N PHE A 15 -23.94 -53.33 -41.24
CA PHE A 15 -23.00 -52.26 -41.62
C PHE A 15 -22.87 -51.04 -40.71
N LEU A 16 -21.69 -50.90 -40.08
CA LEU A 16 -21.11 -49.57 -39.88
C LEU A 16 -19.59 -49.62 -40.03
N LEU A 17 -19.12 -48.82 -40.98
CA LEU A 17 -17.74 -48.40 -41.17
C LEU A 17 -17.10 -48.09 -39.82
N VAL A 18 -15.87 -48.55 -39.63
CA VAL A 18 -14.95 -47.95 -38.65
C VAL A 18 -14.53 -46.59 -39.20
N ALA A 19 -15.41 -45.59 -39.02
CA ALA A 19 -14.97 -44.21 -38.96
C ALA A 19 -14.42 -44.02 -37.54
N ALA A 20 -13.09 -44.01 -37.42
CA ALA A 20 -12.45 -43.40 -36.27
C ALA A 20 -12.78 -41.90 -36.33
N MET A 21 -13.96 -41.52 -35.85
CA MET A 21 -14.22 -40.16 -35.43
C MET A 21 -13.26 -39.91 -34.27
N VAL A 22 -12.23 -39.13 -34.54
CA VAL A 22 -11.54 -38.36 -33.51
C VAL A 22 -12.64 -37.51 -32.88
N MET A 23 -13.22 -37.99 -31.78
CA MET A 23 -14.04 -37.14 -30.94
C MET A 23 -13.09 -36.05 -30.43
N PRO A 24 -13.38 -34.76 -30.65
CA PRO A 24 -12.64 -33.71 -29.96
C PRO A 24 -12.77 -34.02 -28.47
N SER A 25 -11.65 -34.19 -27.78
CA SER A 25 -11.65 -34.10 -26.33
C SER A 25 -12.24 -32.73 -26.00
N THR A 26 -13.48 -32.68 -25.55
CA THR A 26 -14.02 -31.47 -24.91
C THR A 26 -13.17 -31.27 -23.67
N ALA A 27 -12.16 -30.40 -23.78
CA ALA A 27 -11.40 -29.94 -22.64
C ALA A 27 -12.42 -29.32 -21.69
N GLN A 28 -12.67 -30.00 -20.57
CA GLN A 28 -13.52 -29.48 -19.51
C GLN A 28 -12.80 -28.24 -18.96
N ALA A 29 -13.52 -27.12 -18.84
CA ALA A 29 -12.97 -25.90 -18.27
C ALA A 29 -12.35 -26.22 -16.91
N GLN A 30 -11.13 -25.73 -16.67
CA GLN A 30 -10.50 -25.89 -15.36
C GLN A 30 -11.35 -25.16 -14.31
N THR A 31 -11.59 -25.83 -13.19
CA THR A 31 -12.33 -25.26 -12.07
C THR A 31 -11.34 -24.80 -11.01
N ILE A 32 -11.54 -23.59 -10.49
CA ILE A 32 -10.82 -23.10 -9.33
C ILE A 32 -11.66 -23.32 -8.07
N THR A 33 -11.03 -23.77 -6.99
CA THR A 33 -11.72 -23.95 -5.70
C THR A 33 -11.42 -22.72 -4.84
N PRO A 34 -12.40 -21.88 -4.49
CA PRO A 34 -12.17 -20.70 -3.68
C PRO A 34 -11.58 -21.05 -2.30
N VAL A 35 -10.59 -20.27 -1.86
CA VAL A 35 -9.94 -20.43 -0.55
C VAL A 35 -10.04 -19.13 0.23
N GLN A 36 -10.51 -19.18 1.47
CA GLN A 36 -10.61 -17.98 2.30
C GLN A 36 -9.22 -17.36 2.56
N PRO A 37 -9.01 -16.07 2.25
CA PRO A 37 -7.81 -15.34 2.62
C PRO A 37 -7.78 -15.03 4.12
N VAL A 38 -6.57 -14.80 4.64
CA VAL A 38 -6.39 -14.29 6.00
C VAL A 38 -6.97 -12.87 6.10
N GLY A 39 -7.59 -12.55 7.23
CA GLY A 39 -8.20 -11.25 7.50
C GLY A 39 -9.69 -11.35 7.83
N LYS A 40 -10.31 -10.21 8.13
CA LYS A 40 -11.76 -10.11 8.43
C LYS A 40 -12.50 -9.15 7.48
N GLY A 41 -11.81 -8.60 6.49
CA GLY A 41 -12.37 -7.65 5.54
C GLY A 41 -12.70 -6.28 6.15
N THR A 42 -12.00 -5.87 7.19
CA THR A 42 -12.15 -4.54 7.82
C THR A 42 -10.94 -3.66 7.52
N ALA A 43 -11.01 -2.37 7.86
CA ALA A 43 -9.88 -1.45 7.67
C ALA A 43 -8.59 -1.87 8.41
N PHE A 44 -8.73 -2.48 9.59
CA PHE A 44 -7.60 -2.93 10.42
C PHE A 44 -7.18 -4.38 10.13
N SER A 45 -8.04 -5.14 9.46
CA SER A 45 -7.78 -6.54 9.10
C SER A 45 -8.40 -6.81 7.73
N PRO A 46 -7.84 -6.23 6.65
CA PRO A 46 -8.33 -6.49 5.31
C PRO A 46 -8.06 -7.94 4.93
N TYR A 47 -8.78 -8.45 3.95
CA TYR A 47 -8.45 -9.74 3.36
C TYR A 47 -7.17 -9.63 2.52
N LEU A 48 -6.16 -10.42 2.88
CA LEU A 48 -4.88 -10.46 2.18
C LEU A 48 -4.90 -11.52 1.08
N ILE A 49 -4.79 -11.09 -0.17
CA ILE A 49 -4.92 -11.94 -1.36
C ILE A 49 -3.53 -12.21 -1.94
N PHE A 50 -3.13 -13.48 -1.92
CA PHE A 50 -1.86 -13.99 -2.43
C PHE A 50 -2.03 -14.90 -3.66
N THR A 51 -3.24 -15.43 -3.89
CA THR A 51 -3.51 -16.48 -4.87
C THR A 51 -4.79 -16.23 -5.66
N ALA A 52 -4.94 -16.89 -6.81
CA ALA A 52 -6.15 -16.84 -7.61
C ALA A 52 -7.35 -17.40 -6.82
N GLU A 53 -7.17 -18.49 -6.06
CA GLU A 53 -8.21 -19.10 -5.24
C GLU A 53 -8.79 -18.12 -4.21
N GLN A 54 -7.94 -17.29 -3.62
CA GLN A 54 -8.35 -16.25 -2.66
C GLN A 54 -9.05 -15.07 -3.34
N LEU A 55 -8.61 -14.69 -4.55
CA LEU A 55 -9.28 -13.68 -5.35
C LEU A 55 -10.71 -14.14 -5.72
N TYR A 56 -10.87 -15.41 -6.12
CA TYR A 56 -12.18 -15.99 -6.41
C TYR A 56 -13.05 -16.13 -5.17
N TRP A 57 -12.46 -16.45 -4.01
CA TRP A 57 -13.19 -16.43 -2.75
C TRP A 57 -13.71 -15.03 -2.42
N PHE A 58 -12.87 -14.00 -2.60
CA PHE A 58 -13.28 -12.62 -2.35
C PHE A 58 -14.42 -12.19 -3.28
N ALA A 59 -14.34 -12.55 -4.57
CA ALA A 59 -15.45 -12.34 -5.51
C ALA A 59 -16.74 -13.04 -5.03
N GLY A 60 -16.65 -14.30 -4.59
CA GLY A 60 -17.78 -15.04 -4.05
C GLY A 60 -18.37 -14.42 -2.78
N LEU A 61 -17.54 -13.94 -1.86
CA LEU A 61 -17.97 -13.25 -0.64
C LEU A 61 -18.78 -11.99 -0.95
N VAL A 62 -18.30 -11.17 -1.89
CA VAL A 62 -18.99 -9.95 -2.31
C VAL A 62 -20.28 -10.27 -3.04
N ASN A 63 -20.24 -11.25 -3.96
CA ASN A 63 -21.37 -11.63 -4.80
C ASN A 63 -22.45 -12.45 -4.04
N GLY A 64 -22.15 -12.93 -2.83
CA GLY A 64 -23.08 -13.77 -2.07
C GLY A 64 -23.14 -15.21 -2.61
N ASP A 65 -22.06 -15.71 -3.19
CA ASP A 65 -21.98 -17.06 -3.74
C ASP A 65 -22.22 -18.10 -2.63
N ALA A 66 -23.21 -18.97 -2.83
CA ALA A 66 -23.62 -19.97 -1.84
C ALA A 66 -22.55 -21.05 -1.57
N SER A 67 -21.51 -21.17 -2.42
CA SER A 67 -20.36 -22.04 -2.18
C SER A 67 -19.30 -21.40 -1.27
N VAL A 68 -19.29 -20.06 -1.18
CA VAL A 68 -18.37 -19.28 -0.34
C VAL A 68 -19.04 -18.84 0.96
N CYS A 69 -20.26 -18.32 0.86
CA CYS A 69 -21.08 -17.85 1.98
C CYS A 69 -21.80 -19.02 2.66
N ILE A 70 -21.03 -19.87 3.32
CA ILE A 70 -21.51 -21.04 4.06
C ILE A 70 -21.26 -20.90 5.56
N ASN A 71 -22.09 -21.55 6.38
CA ASN A 71 -21.97 -21.60 7.84
C ASN A 71 -21.96 -20.20 8.50
N GLU A 72 -20.84 -19.81 9.12
CA GLU A 72 -20.64 -18.54 9.84
C GLU A 72 -20.16 -17.38 8.93
N ILE A 73 -19.94 -17.63 7.63
CA ILE A 73 -19.46 -16.62 6.69
C ILE A 73 -20.65 -16.05 5.93
N SER A 74 -21.07 -14.83 6.30
CA SER A 74 -22.10 -14.08 5.59
C SER A 74 -21.51 -13.23 4.46
N GLN A 75 -22.30 -13.01 3.41
CA GLN A 75 -21.96 -12.05 2.35
C GLN A 75 -21.50 -10.71 2.94
N ASN A 76 -20.44 -10.14 2.37
CA ASN A 76 -19.94 -8.84 2.77
C ASN A 76 -19.52 -7.98 1.56
N ARG A 77 -20.41 -7.07 1.16
CA ARG A 77 -20.19 -6.12 0.06
C ARG A 77 -19.26 -4.96 0.40
N ASN A 78 -19.00 -4.73 1.69
CA ASN A 78 -18.13 -3.68 2.22
C ASN A 78 -16.75 -4.22 2.63
N ALA A 79 -16.41 -5.46 2.25
CA ALA A 79 -15.16 -6.08 2.66
C ALA A 79 -13.95 -5.34 2.05
N TRP A 80 -12.93 -5.08 2.87
CA TRP A 80 -11.66 -4.54 2.41
C TRP A 80 -10.73 -5.67 1.99
N ALA A 81 -10.01 -5.49 0.89
CA ALA A 81 -9.02 -6.45 0.41
C ALA A 81 -7.77 -5.76 -0.13
N VAL A 82 -6.65 -6.46 0.00
CA VAL A 82 -5.33 -6.01 -0.41
C VAL A 82 -4.63 -7.13 -1.16
N LEU A 83 -4.07 -6.83 -2.35
CA LEU A 83 -3.15 -7.75 -3.01
C LEU A 83 -1.80 -7.68 -2.30
N GLU A 84 -1.23 -8.84 -2.00
CA GLU A 84 0.12 -8.93 -1.44
C GLU A 84 1.13 -9.46 -2.48
N ARG A 85 0.65 -9.91 -3.64
CA ARG A 85 1.46 -10.41 -4.77
C ARG A 85 0.74 -10.22 -6.09
N ASP A 86 1.49 -10.35 -7.18
CA ASP A 86 0.91 -10.50 -8.51
C ASP A 86 0.13 -11.82 -8.61
N ILE A 87 -1.07 -11.76 -9.15
CA ILE A 87 -1.98 -12.90 -9.27
C ILE A 87 -2.04 -13.34 -10.74
N THR A 88 -1.85 -14.63 -10.99
CA THR A 88 -2.06 -15.23 -12.32
C THR A 88 -3.19 -16.25 -12.23
N VAL A 89 -4.29 -16.01 -12.94
CA VAL A 89 -5.44 -16.93 -12.98
C VAL A 89 -5.29 -17.92 -14.13
N ASN A 90 -5.01 -17.40 -15.33
CA ASN A 90 -4.65 -18.16 -16.51
C ASN A 90 -3.35 -17.59 -17.08
N SER A 91 -2.66 -18.33 -17.95
CA SER A 91 -1.46 -17.84 -18.64
C SER A 91 -1.65 -17.93 -20.15
N GLY A 92 -1.26 -16.86 -20.85
CA GLY A 92 -1.36 -16.79 -22.31
C GLY A 92 -2.81 -16.70 -22.79
N VAL A 93 -3.63 -15.88 -22.12
CA VAL A 93 -5.03 -15.64 -22.55
C VAL A 93 -5.05 -14.87 -23.86
N LEU A 94 -4.08 -13.96 -24.05
CA LEU A 94 -3.93 -13.17 -25.27
C LEU A 94 -2.74 -13.64 -26.10
N LYS A 95 -2.90 -13.56 -27.43
CA LYS A 95 -1.81 -13.62 -28.39
C LYS A 95 -1.05 -12.29 -28.38
N ALA A 96 0.13 -12.26 -29.01
CA ALA A 96 0.94 -11.05 -29.11
C ALA A 96 0.25 -9.87 -29.81
N ASP A 97 -0.77 -10.14 -30.63
CA ASP A 97 -1.61 -9.12 -31.30
C ASP A 97 -2.82 -8.67 -30.46
N GLY A 98 -2.94 -9.14 -29.21
CA GLY A 98 -4.05 -8.84 -28.32
C GLY A 98 -5.34 -9.62 -28.62
N THR A 99 -5.34 -10.56 -29.57
CA THR A 99 -6.52 -11.41 -29.81
C THR A 99 -6.55 -12.60 -28.85
N LEU A 100 -7.74 -13.15 -28.59
CA LEU A 100 -7.92 -14.31 -27.71
C LEU A 100 -7.11 -15.52 -28.21
N ALA A 101 -6.41 -16.19 -27.29
CA ALA A 101 -5.62 -17.38 -27.56
C ALA A 101 -6.48 -18.60 -27.97
N ASP A 102 -5.86 -19.52 -28.72
CA ASP A 102 -6.48 -20.79 -29.08
C ASP A 102 -6.59 -21.69 -27.83
N GLY A 103 -7.70 -22.43 -27.67
CA GLY A 103 -7.90 -23.28 -26.48
C GLY A 103 -8.65 -22.61 -25.32
N ALA A 104 -9.34 -21.49 -25.58
CA ALA A 104 -10.10 -20.73 -24.58
C ALA A 104 -11.12 -21.53 -23.75
N SER A 105 -11.56 -22.71 -24.24
CA SER A 105 -12.40 -23.65 -23.48
C SER A 105 -11.73 -24.21 -22.22
N GLY A 106 -10.39 -24.18 -22.15
CA GLY A 106 -9.62 -24.66 -21.01
C GLY A 106 -9.38 -23.61 -19.92
N PHE A 107 -9.60 -22.32 -20.21
CA PHE A 107 -9.37 -21.24 -19.26
C PHE A 107 -10.42 -21.23 -18.15
N ILE A 108 -9.97 -20.90 -16.94
CA ILE A 108 -10.82 -20.68 -15.78
C ILE A 108 -11.65 -19.41 -16.03
N GLN A 109 -12.98 -19.52 -15.97
CA GLN A 109 -13.89 -18.38 -16.15
C GLN A 109 -13.78 -17.42 -14.98
N TRP A 110 -13.65 -16.12 -15.27
CA TRP A 110 -13.72 -15.06 -14.28
C TRP A 110 -15.18 -14.70 -13.98
N THR A 111 -15.48 -14.42 -12.71
CA THR A 111 -16.75 -13.81 -12.30
C THR A 111 -16.44 -12.44 -11.68
N PRO A 112 -16.92 -11.33 -12.26
CA PRO A 112 -16.63 -9.99 -11.74
C PRO A 112 -16.99 -9.82 -10.26
N ILE A 113 -16.16 -9.06 -9.53
CA ILE A 113 -16.42 -8.71 -8.13
C ILE A 113 -17.51 -7.63 -8.11
N GLY A 114 -18.64 -7.96 -7.48
CA GLY A 114 -19.81 -7.09 -7.44
C GLY A 114 -20.60 -7.09 -8.75
N ASN A 115 -21.91 -7.01 -8.62
CA ASN A 115 -22.86 -7.02 -9.73
C ASN A 115 -24.03 -6.05 -9.46
N TYR A 116 -25.00 -5.99 -10.38
CA TYR A 116 -26.13 -5.06 -10.26
C TYR A 116 -26.87 -5.17 -8.92
N ASP A 117 -27.10 -6.41 -8.44
CA ASP A 117 -27.79 -6.70 -7.19
C ASP A 117 -26.85 -6.58 -5.98
N ASN A 118 -25.59 -6.98 -6.16
CA ASN A 118 -24.59 -7.06 -5.10
C ASN A 118 -23.42 -6.13 -5.37
N ARG A 119 -23.70 -4.82 -5.41
CA ARG A 119 -22.69 -3.80 -5.70
C ARG A 119 -21.62 -3.81 -4.62
N TYR A 120 -20.36 -3.78 -5.04
CA TYR A 120 -19.23 -3.66 -4.13
C TYR A 120 -19.13 -2.22 -3.61
N ILE A 121 -18.99 -2.06 -2.30
CA ILE A 121 -18.96 -0.76 -1.62
C ILE A 121 -17.73 -0.60 -0.69
N GLY A 122 -16.78 -1.53 -0.77
CA GLY A 122 -15.60 -1.57 0.08
C GLY A 122 -14.37 -0.87 -0.51
N LYS A 123 -13.18 -1.29 -0.06
CA LYS A 123 -11.89 -0.82 -0.58
C LYS A 123 -11.03 -1.99 -1.07
N PHE A 124 -10.51 -1.85 -2.29
CA PHE A 124 -9.55 -2.78 -2.88
C PHE A 124 -8.25 -2.05 -3.21
N ASP A 125 -7.15 -2.50 -2.64
CA ASP A 125 -5.81 -1.96 -2.91
C ASP A 125 -4.90 -3.03 -3.51
N GLY A 126 -4.49 -2.85 -4.75
CA GLY A 126 -3.54 -3.73 -5.41
C GLY A 126 -2.09 -3.55 -4.95
N LYS A 127 -1.76 -2.49 -4.19
CA LYS A 127 -0.38 -2.17 -3.75
C LYS A 127 0.67 -2.12 -4.88
N GLY A 128 0.25 -1.89 -6.12
CA GLY A 128 1.09 -1.88 -7.31
C GLY A 128 1.22 -3.24 -7.99
N HIS A 129 0.56 -4.29 -7.49
CA HIS A 129 0.55 -5.62 -8.06
C HIS A 129 -0.38 -5.75 -9.26
N THR A 130 -0.13 -6.80 -10.05
CA THR A 130 -0.93 -7.14 -11.22
C THR A 130 -1.88 -8.31 -10.97
N ILE A 131 -2.99 -8.33 -11.70
CA ILE A 131 -3.83 -9.50 -11.88
C ILE A 131 -3.81 -9.83 -13.37
N SER A 132 -3.40 -11.06 -13.68
CA SER A 132 -3.26 -11.55 -15.04
C SER A 132 -4.12 -12.78 -15.34
N GLY A 133 -4.46 -12.95 -16.61
CA GLY A 133 -5.20 -14.11 -17.08
C GLY A 133 -6.68 -14.11 -16.76
N LEU A 134 -7.31 -12.95 -16.51
CA LEU A 134 -8.76 -12.91 -16.31
C LEU A 134 -9.45 -13.17 -17.66
N TYR A 135 -10.31 -14.20 -17.70
CA TYR A 135 -11.03 -14.59 -18.90
C TYR A 135 -12.54 -14.52 -18.68
N PHE A 136 -13.19 -13.56 -19.33
CA PHE A 136 -14.64 -13.43 -19.37
C PHE A 136 -15.10 -13.35 -20.83
N ASN A 137 -15.96 -14.26 -21.26
CA ASN A 137 -16.44 -14.31 -22.65
C ASN A 137 -17.93 -14.62 -22.74
N ASN A 138 -18.76 -13.63 -22.42
CA ASN A 138 -20.21 -13.72 -22.53
C ASN A 138 -20.79 -12.37 -23.00
N SER A 139 -21.04 -12.28 -24.31
CA SER A 139 -21.58 -11.08 -24.96
C SER A 139 -23.04 -10.74 -24.59
N GLU A 140 -23.68 -11.49 -23.70
CA GLU A 140 -25.03 -11.19 -23.20
C GLU A 140 -25.03 -10.66 -21.76
N THR A 141 -23.86 -10.57 -21.11
CA THR A 141 -23.75 -10.13 -19.71
C THR A 141 -23.19 -8.72 -19.61
N SER A 142 -23.87 -7.85 -18.86
CA SER A 142 -23.41 -6.50 -18.53
C SER A 142 -22.60 -6.47 -17.24
N TYR A 143 -21.92 -5.34 -16.98
CA TYR A 143 -21.16 -5.09 -15.75
C TYR A 143 -19.95 -6.02 -15.62
N VAL A 144 -19.00 -5.85 -16.53
CA VAL A 144 -17.86 -6.75 -16.71
C VAL A 144 -16.55 -6.01 -16.48
N GLY A 145 -15.69 -6.62 -15.66
CA GLY A 145 -14.33 -6.19 -15.34
C GLY A 145 -13.75 -7.04 -14.22
N LEU A 146 -12.62 -6.63 -13.63
CA LEU A 146 -12.22 -7.13 -12.30
C LEU A 146 -13.38 -6.91 -11.32
N PHE A 147 -13.93 -5.69 -11.31
CA PHE A 147 -15.17 -5.35 -10.64
C PHE A 147 -16.30 -5.17 -11.67
N GLY A 148 -17.48 -5.73 -11.40
CA GLY A 148 -18.62 -5.56 -12.29
C GLY A 148 -19.33 -4.24 -12.03
N TYR A 149 -19.72 -4.01 -10.78
CA TYR A 149 -20.41 -2.80 -10.33
C TYR A 149 -19.91 -2.38 -8.94
N ILE A 150 -19.37 -1.15 -8.84
CA ILE A 150 -19.08 -0.49 -7.57
C ILE A 150 -20.03 0.67 -7.26
N ASP A 151 -20.36 0.85 -5.98
CA ASP A 151 -21.23 1.92 -5.48
C ASP A 151 -20.66 2.52 -4.17
N LYS A 152 -21.22 3.61 -3.65
CA LYS A 152 -20.88 4.08 -2.30
C LYS A 152 -21.60 3.29 -1.21
N SER A 153 -21.04 3.30 -0.01
CA SER A 153 -21.79 2.93 1.18
C SER A 153 -22.74 4.07 1.58
N TYR A 154 -23.96 3.74 2.00
CA TYR A 154 -24.90 4.71 2.58
C TYR A 154 -24.77 4.82 4.10
N ASP A 155 -24.10 3.85 4.73
CA ASP A 155 -23.98 3.74 6.19
C ASP A 155 -22.70 4.38 6.74
N VAL A 156 -21.75 4.73 5.85
CA VAL A 156 -20.51 5.43 6.19
C VAL A 156 -20.23 6.52 5.15
N ASP A 157 -19.70 7.66 5.58
CA ASP A 157 -19.19 8.73 4.69
C ASP A 157 -17.88 8.30 3.99
N ALA A 158 -17.88 7.13 3.37
CA ALA A 158 -16.74 6.58 2.62
C ALA A 158 -17.19 6.15 1.22
N SER A 159 -16.49 6.65 0.19
CA SER A 159 -16.64 6.21 -1.19
C SER A 159 -15.93 4.88 -1.41
N CYS A 160 -16.48 4.03 -2.28
CA CYS A 160 -15.80 2.81 -2.70
C CYS A 160 -14.53 3.17 -3.47
N THR A 161 -13.42 2.49 -3.16
CA THR A 161 -12.11 2.79 -3.77
C THR A 161 -11.49 1.52 -4.35
N ILE A 162 -11.12 1.56 -5.64
CA ILE A 162 -10.24 0.57 -6.27
C ILE A 162 -8.94 1.30 -6.63
N GLN A 163 -7.80 0.81 -6.14
CA GLN A 163 -6.54 1.48 -6.40
C GLN A 163 -5.36 0.54 -6.63
N ASN A 164 -4.32 1.06 -7.31
CA ASN A 164 -3.00 0.46 -7.43
C ASN A 164 -2.98 -0.97 -8.01
N VAL A 165 -3.81 -1.27 -9.02
CA VAL A 165 -3.88 -2.60 -9.64
C VAL A 165 -3.71 -2.53 -11.16
N GLY A 166 -2.86 -3.39 -11.70
CA GLY A 166 -2.69 -3.59 -13.14
C GLY A 166 -3.43 -4.82 -13.65
N ILE A 167 -4.22 -4.68 -14.72
CA ILE A 167 -4.87 -5.81 -15.40
C ILE A 167 -4.06 -6.18 -16.65
N VAL A 168 -3.55 -7.41 -16.67
CA VAL A 168 -2.57 -7.88 -17.66
C VAL A 168 -3.03 -9.18 -18.31
N ASP A 169 -2.68 -9.43 -19.57
CA ASP A 169 -2.98 -10.71 -20.27
C ASP A 169 -4.42 -11.20 -20.01
N SER A 170 -5.39 -10.32 -20.15
CA SER A 170 -6.79 -10.57 -19.74
C SER A 170 -7.73 -10.22 -20.87
N TYR A 171 -8.84 -10.94 -20.97
CA TYR A 171 -9.83 -10.80 -22.05
C TYR A 171 -11.23 -10.66 -21.46
N PHE A 172 -11.88 -9.53 -21.75
CA PHE A 172 -13.23 -9.21 -21.32
C PHE A 172 -14.12 -8.98 -22.54
N ASN A 173 -15.02 -9.91 -22.82
CA ASN A 173 -16.07 -9.76 -23.83
C ASN A 173 -17.45 -9.82 -23.17
N GLY A 174 -18.12 -8.68 -23.10
CA GLY A 174 -19.41 -8.48 -22.44
C GLY A 174 -20.42 -7.73 -23.31
N TYR A 175 -21.63 -7.53 -22.79
CA TYR A 175 -22.71 -6.81 -23.46
C TYR A 175 -22.60 -5.29 -23.32
N SER A 176 -22.76 -4.77 -22.10
CA SER A 176 -22.72 -3.34 -21.79
C SER A 176 -22.03 -3.06 -20.45
N CYS A 177 -21.44 -1.87 -20.29
CA CYS A 177 -20.62 -1.50 -19.13
C CYS A 177 -19.47 -2.48 -18.95
N VAL A 178 -18.57 -2.51 -19.92
CA VAL A 178 -17.37 -3.36 -19.92
C VAL A 178 -16.13 -2.48 -19.75
N GLY A 179 -15.32 -2.79 -18.75
CA GLY A 179 -13.97 -2.24 -18.61
C GLY A 179 -13.07 -3.20 -17.86
N SER A 180 -11.75 -3.11 -18.02
CA SER A 180 -10.86 -4.11 -17.42
C SER A 180 -10.85 -4.07 -15.88
N VAL A 181 -10.89 -2.86 -15.29
CA VAL A 181 -10.87 -2.66 -13.84
C VAL A 181 -12.29 -2.65 -13.30
N CYS A 182 -13.19 -1.91 -13.95
CA CYS A 182 -14.57 -1.77 -13.52
C CYS A 182 -15.56 -1.72 -14.69
N GLY A 183 -16.64 -2.49 -14.62
CA GLY A 183 -17.74 -2.36 -15.58
C GLY A 183 -18.50 -1.04 -15.40
N CYS A 184 -18.99 -0.81 -14.18
CA CYS A 184 -19.76 0.38 -13.80
C CYS A 184 -19.34 0.91 -12.43
N SER A 185 -18.99 2.20 -12.37
CA SER A 185 -18.68 2.92 -11.13
C SER A 185 -19.73 3.98 -10.83
N TYR A 186 -20.31 3.91 -9.64
CA TYR A 186 -21.25 4.90 -9.13
C TYR A 186 -20.75 5.44 -7.78
N PHE A 187 -20.50 6.75 -7.64
CA PHE A 187 -19.89 7.32 -6.42
C PHE A 187 -18.59 6.64 -5.94
N GLY A 188 -17.78 6.10 -6.87
CA GLY A 188 -16.52 5.42 -6.58
C GLY A 188 -15.29 6.21 -7.02
N THR A 189 -14.11 5.77 -6.55
CA THR A 189 -12.81 6.26 -7.00
C THR A 189 -12.00 5.09 -7.57
N ILE A 190 -11.53 5.23 -8.81
CA ILE A 190 -10.62 4.30 -9.47
C ILE A 190 -9.29 5.05 -9.68
N SER A 191 -8.21 4.61 -9.04
CA SER A 191 -6.95 5.36 -9.06
C SER A 191 -5.69 4.52 -9.19
N ASN A 192 -4.69 5.02 -9.93
CA ASN A 192 -3.42 4.31 -10.15
C ASN A 192 -3.61 2.88 -10.73
N CYS A 193 -4.60 2.71 -11.61
CA CYS A 193 -4.90 1.41 -12.22
C CYS A 193 -4.57 1.43 -13.70
N TYR A 194 -4.25 0.26 -14.27
CA TYR A 194 -3.95 0.19 -15.69
C TYR A 194 -4.45 -1.08 -16.37
N ASN A 195 -4.60 -0.99 -17.69
CA ASN A 195 -4.99 -2.09 -18.54
C ASN A 195 -3.97 -2.33 -19.66
N THR A 196 -3.58 -3.59 -19.84
CA THR A 196 -2.87 -4.09 -21.02
C THR A 196 -3.65 -5.23 -21.70
N GLY A 197 -4.82 -5.60 -21.16
CA GLY A 197 -5.71 -6.62 -21.71
C GLY A 197 -6.72 -6.09 -22.71
N THR A 198 -7.54 -6.98 -23.26
CA THR A 198 -8.53 -6.67 -24.30
C THR A 198 -9.93 -6.52 -23.71
N VAL A 199 -10.60 -5.43 -24.09
CA VAL A 199 -11.96 -5.07 -23.66
C VAL A 199 -12.88 -5.00 -24.88
N ILE A 200 -13.98 -5.75 -24.85
CA ILE A 200 -14.97 -5.79 -25.91
C ILE A 200 -16.37 -5.64 -25.30
N ALA A 201 -17.13 -4.63 -25.74
CA ALA A 201 -18.56 -4.49 -25.45
C ALA A 201 -19.39 -4.59 -26.74
N THR A 202 -20.34 -5.51 -26.79
CA THR A 202 -21.14 -5.72 -28.00
C THR A 202 -22.30 -4.74 -28.17
N ASP A 203 -22.60 -3.89 -27.18
CA ASP A 203 -23.71 -2.93 -27.20
C ASP A 203 -23.32 -1.48 -26.87
N TYR A 204 -23.32 -1.10 -25.59
CA TYR A 204 -23.35 0.32 -25.23
C TYR A 204 -21.99 0.86 -24.77
N HIS A 205 -21.60 0.67 -23.50
CA HIS A 205 -20.39 1.29 -22.93
C HIS A 205 -19.19 0.34 -22.91
N SER A 206 -18.07 0.80 -23.45
CA SER A 206 -16.75 0.17 -23.37
C SER A 206 -15.68 1.18 -22.98
N GLY A 207 -14.85 0.85 -22.00
CA GLY A 207 -13.69 1.66 -21.63
C GLY A 207 -12.51 0.77 -21.22
N GLY A 208 -11.29 1.14 -21.57
CA GLY A 208 -10.11 0.34 -21.22
C GLY A 208 -9.96 0.14 -19.70
N ILE A 209 -10.35 1.12 -18.89
CA ILE A 209 -10.37 1.04 -17.42
C ILE A 209 -11.78 0.85 -16.88
N CYS A 210 -12.71 1.72 -17.31
CA CYS A 210 -14.08 1.74 -16.80
C CYS A 210 -15.11 1.85 -17.93
N GLY A 211 -16.11 0.98 -17.98
CA GLY A 211 -17.19 1.11 -18.97
C GLY A 211 -18.01 2.38 -18.78
N LEU A 212 -18.67 2.50 -17.62
CA LEU A 212 -19.47 3.66 -17.23
C LEU A 212 -19.03 4.19 -15.86
N SER A 213 -18.70 5.47 -15.79
CA SER A 213 -18.37 6.20 -14.56
C SER A 213 -19.42 7.27 -14.29
N ASN A 214 -20.05 7.25 -13.13
CA ASN A 214 -21.08 8.24 -12.77
C ASN A 214 -20.88 8.72 -11.33
N TYR A 215 -20.88 10.04 -11.12
CA TYR A 215 -20.50 10.69 -9.86
C TYR A 215 -19.19 10.16 -9.25
N SER A 216 -18.29 9.68 -10.10
CA SER A 216 -17.08 8.94 -9.74
C SER A 216 -15.83 9.63 -10.27
N SER A 217 -14.67 9.33 -9.71
CA SER A 217 -13.38 9.82 -10.22
C SER A 217 -12.52 8.70 -10.78
N ILE A 218 -11.89 8.97 -11.93
CA ILE A 218 -10.87 8.10 -12.54
C ILE A 218 -9.57 8.91 -12.62
N GLU A 219 -8.57 8.50 -11.84
CA GLU A 219 -7.37 9.31 -11.61
C GLU A 219 -6.10 8.49 -11.82
N LYS A 220 -5.10 9.05 -12.52
CA LYS A 220 -3.80 8.39 -12.69
C LYS A 220 -3.92 6.98 -13.29
N CYS A 221 -4.87 6.78 -14.19
CA CYS A 221 -5.13 5.49 -14.81
C CYS A 221 -4.72 5.48 -16.29
N TYR A 222 -4.36 4.32 -16.83
CA TYR A 222 -3.98 4.24 -18.23
C TYR A 222 -4.33 2.95 -18.95
N ASN A 223 -4.60 3.07 -20.24
CA ASN A 223 -4.88 1.93 -21.10
C ASN A 223 -3.83 1.80 -22.21
N THR A 224 -3.30 0.60 -22.36
CA THR A 224 -2.40 0.19 -23.47
C THR A 224 -2.97 -0.99 -24.25
N GLY A 225 -3.99 -1.67 -23.71
CA GLY A 225 -4.68 -2.77 -24.36
C GLY A 225 -5.73 -2.32 -25.38
N SER A 226 -6.24 -3.25 -26.19
CA SER A 226 -7.25 -2.96 -27.21
C SER A 226 -8.65 -2.80 -26.61
N VAL A 227 -9.39 -1.80 -27.09
CA VAL A 227 -10.78 -1.54 -26.71
C VAL A 227 -11.64 -1.55 -27.97
N GLU A 228 -12.63 -2.43 -28.03
CA GLU A 228 -13.65 -2.48 -29.08
C GLU A 228 -15.05 -2.32 -28.47
N GLY A 229 -15.88 -1.50 -29.09
CA GLY A 229 -17.24 -1.27 -28.62
C GLY A 229 -18.22 -0.89 -29.71
N CYS A 230 -19.51 -1.05 -29.45
CA CYS A 230 -20.54 -0.77 -30.45
C CYS A 230 -21.01 0.70 -30.45
N THR A 231 -21.33 1.30 -29.30
CA THR A 231 -21.91 2.67 -29.26
C THR A 231 -21.00 3.72 -28.62
N ILE A 232 -20.57 3.52 -27.37
CA ILE A 232 -19.82 4.50 -26.57
C ILE A 232 -18.48 3.86 -26.19
N VAL A 233 -17.42 4.30 -26.85
CA VAL A 233 -16.10 3.65 -26.75
C VAL A 233 -15.04 4.67 -26.35
N GLY A 234 -14.37 4.44 -25.22
CA GLY A 234 -13.25 5.27 -24.80
C GLY A 234 -12.00 4.48 -24.45
N GLY A 235 -10.82 5.07 -24.68
CA GLY A 235 -9.57 4.41 -24.32
C GLY A 235 -9.44 4.20 -22.81
N VAL A 236 -9.88 5.14 -21.98
CA VAL A 236 -9.87 5.02 -20.50
C VAL A 236 -11.28 4.73 -19.98
N ALA A 237 -12.25 5.58 -20.31
CA ALA A 237 -13.63 5.42 -19.88
C ALA A 237 -14.59 5.47 -21.06
N GLY A 238 -15.61 4.62 -21.13
CA GLY A 238 -16.64 4.77 -22.18
C GLY A 238 -17.39 6.08 -21.99
N GLN A 239 -18.07 6.20 -20.85
CA GLN A 239 -18.79 7.41 -20.46
C GLN A 239 -18.44 7.83 -19.03
N CYS A 240 -18.31 9.14 -18.79
CA CYS A 240 -18.15 9.73 -17.46
C CYS A 240 -19.20 10.82 -17.20
N MET A 241 -20.10 10.63 -16.24
CA MET A 241 -21.14 11.61 -15.90
C MET A 241 -20.92 12.21 -14.51
N TYR A 242 -21.01 13.54 -14.40
CA TYR A 242 -20.95 14.28 -13.13
C TYR A 242 -19.75 13.92 -12.23
N GLY A 243 -18.62 13.57 -12.84
CA GLY A 243 -17.41 13.07 -12.16
C GLY A 243 -16.14 13.73 -12.70
N SER A 244 -15.04 12.99 -12.70
CA SER A 244 -13.76 13.46 -13.26
C SER A 244 -12.92 12.35 -13.89
N ILE A 245 -12.14 12.74 -14.91
CA ILE A 245 -11.05 11.96 -15.48
C ILE A 245 -9.79 12.83 -15.45
N THR A 246 -8.81 12.46 -14.62
CA THR A 246 -7.66 13.34 -14.34
C THR A 246 -6.33 12.60 -14.35
N ASN A 247 -5.34 13.14 -15.05
CA ASN A 247 -4.02 12.52 -15.21
C ASN A 247 -4.10 11.11 -15.81
N CYS A 248 -4.89 10.92 -16.86
CA CYS A 248 -5.10 9.61 -17.48
C CYS A 248 -4.60 9.58 -18.92
N TYR A 249 -4.23 8.41 -19.44
CA TYR A 249 -3.84 8.30 -20.84
C TYR A 249 -4.24 7.00 -21.53
N ASN A 250 -4.27 7.07 -22.86
CA ASN A 250 -4.48 5.92 -23.72
C ASN A 250 -3.37 5.82 -24.79
N THR A 251 -2.82 4.61 -24.93
CA THR A 251 -1.92 4.23 -26.02
C THR A 251 -2.45 3.04 -26.83
N GLY A 252 -3.46 2.34 -26.29
CA GLY A 252 -4.08 1.19 -26.96
C GLY A 252 -5.02 1.61 -28.10
N SER A 253 -5.30 0.68 -29.02
CA SER A 253 -6.23 0.92 -30.12
C SER A 253 -7.69 0.99 -29.61
N VAL A 254 -8.45 2.00 -30.04
CA VAL A 254 -9.86 2.17 -29.68
C VAL A 254 -10.73 2.12 -30.93
N LYS A 255 -11.67 1.18 -30.97
CA LYS A 255 -12.46 0.89 -32.17
C LYS A 255 -13.96 0.83 -31.89
N GLY A 256 -14.71 1.71 -32.56
CA GLY A 256 -16.17 1.68 -32.66
C GLY A 256 -16.63 0.85 -33.86
N VAL A 257 -17.43 -0.19 -33.63
CA VAL A 257 -17.94 -1.10 -34.69
C VAL A 257 -19.42 -0.93 -35.03
N GLY A 258 -20.17 -0.11 -34.28
CA GLY A 258 -21.58 0.16 -34.54
C GLY A 258 -21.80 0.99 -35.81
N THR A 259 -22.88 0.70 -36.55
CA THR A 259 -23.10 1.22 -37.91
C THR A 259 -23.75 2.61 -37.98
N ALA A 260 -24.26 3.18 -36.88
CA ALA A 260 -24.98 4.46 -36.92
C ALA A 260 -24.69 5.43 -35.76
N SER A 261 -24.11 4.97 -34.64
CA SER A 261 -23.94 5.78 -33.42
C SER A 261 -22.63 5.52 -32.68
N ALA A 262 -21.64 4.88 -33.32
CA ALA A 262 -20.38 4.51 -32.68
C ALA A 262 -19.48 5.73 -32.48
N GLY A 263 -19.57 6.31 -31.28
CA GLY A 263 -18.69 7.36 -30.80
C GLY A 263 -17.42 6.80 -30.17
N VAL A 264 -16.28 7.37 -30.55
CA VAL A 264 -14.96 6.95 -30.09
C VAL A 264 -14.20 8.13 -29.52
N GLY A 265 -13.82 8.06 -28.24
CA GLY A 265 -12.91 9.01 -27.61
C GLY A 265 -11.57 8.38 -27.26
N GLY A 266 -10.46 9.07 -27.53
CA GLY A 266 -9.14 8.58 -27.15
C GLY A 266 -8.99 8.34 -25.65
N VAL A 267 -9.58 9.21 -24.82
CA VAL A 267 -9.65 9.04 -23.36
C VAL A 267 -11.07 8.68 -22.94
N CYS A 268 -12.07 9.41 -23.42
CA CYS A 268 -13.48 9.18 -23.09
C CYS A 268 -14.40 9.56 -24.25
N ASP A 269 -15.43 8.78 -24.57
CA ASP A 269 -16.37 9.18 -25.63
C ASP A 269 -17.19 10.40 -25.18
N THR A 270 -17.88 10.31 -24.04
CA THR A 270 -18.70 11.41 -23.50
C THR A 270 -18.45 11.62 -22.01
N ALA A 271 -18.27 12.88 -21.61
CA ALA A 271 -17.92 13.29 -20.25
C ALA A 271 -18.97 14.27 -19.66
N GLU A 272 -20.26 14.07 -19.92
CA GLU A 272 -21.33 15.01 -19.56
C GLU A 272 -21.29 15.45 -18.09
N GLY A 273 -21.22 16.76 -17.84
CA GLY A 273 -21.14 17.30 -16.48
C GLY A 273 -19.82 17.01 -15.74
N SER A 274 -18.87 16.32 -16.37
CA SER A 274 -17.59 15.90 -15.80
C SER A 274 -16.43 16.79 -16.24
N GLU A 275 -15.36 16.76 -15.44
CA GLU A 275 -14.09 17.46 -15.71
C GLU A 275 -13.07 16.47 -16.29
N VAL A 276 -12.42 16.83 -17.39
CA VAL A 276 -11.35 16.03 -17.99
C VAL A 276 -10.10 16.90 -18.09
N THR A 277 -9.05 16.52 -17.36
CA THR A 277 -7.88 17.38 -17.17
C THR A 277 -6.58 16.58 -17.21
N ASN A 278 -5.53 17.19 -17.77
CA ASN A 278 -4.19 16.62 -17.79
C ASN A 278 -4.15 15.23 -18.43
N CYS A 279 -4.87 15.00 -19.52
CA CYS A 279 -4.97 13.67 -20.15
C CYS A 279 -4.31 13.65 -21.52
N TYR A 280 -3.90 12.48 -22.00
CA TYR A 280 -3.46 12.36 -23.39
C TYR A 280 -3.88 11.08 -24.10
N ASN A 281 -3.94 11.13 -25.43
CA ASN A 281 -4.11 9.95 -26.28
C ASN A 281 -3.04 9.90 -27.38
N ILE A 282 -2.41 8.75 -27.53
CA ILE A 282 -1.55 8.43 -28.68
C ILE A 282 -1.98 7.12 -29.37
N GLY A 283 -3.03 6.47 -28.86
CA GLY A 283 -3.57 5.25 -29.44
C GLY A 283 -4.36 5.53 -30.72
N THR A 284 -4.36 4.55 -31.62
CA THR A 284 -5.09 4.63 -32.89
C THR A 284 -6.59 4.56 -32.66
N LEU A 285 -7.36 5.47 -33.28
CA LEU A 285 -8.81 5.55 -33.14
C LEU A 285 -9.50 5.21 -34.46
N SER A 286 -10.61 4.47 -34.40
CA SER A 286 -11.43 4.16 -35.58
C SER A 286 -12.90 4.06 -35.18
N GLY A 287 -13.78 4.86 -35.77
CA GLY A 287 -15.22 4.86 -35.48
C GLY A 287 -16.01 5.69 -36.47
N GLN A 288 -17.29 5.92 -36.19
CA GLN A 288 -18.12 6.80 -37.02
C GLN A 288 -17.90 8.27 -36.65
N THR A 289 -17.82 8.56 -35.35
CA THR A 289 -17.37 9.85 -34.82
C THR A 289 -16.19 9.60 -33.89
N VAL A 290 -15.14 10.40 -34.06
CA VAL A 290 -13.88 10.23 -33.35
C VAL A 290 -13.52 11.57 -32.69
N GLY A 291 -13.16 11.51 -31.42
CA GLY A 291 -12.53 12.61 -30.70
C GLY A 291 -11.18 12.19 -30.13
N ASN A 292 -10.13 12.92 -30.51
CA ASN A 292 -8.77 12.57 -30.14
C ASN A 292 -8.54 12.42 -28.63
N VAL A 293 -9.22 13.22 -27.80
CA VAL A 293 -9.27 13.03 -26.34
C VAL A 293 -10.70 12.72 -25.88
N ILE A 294 -11.66 13.58 -26.27
CA ILE A 294 -13.09 13.36 -26.04
C ILE A 294 -13.87 13.60 -27.32
N ASN A 295 -14.86 12.74 -27.60
CA ASN A 295 -15.74 12.86 -28.77
C ASN A 295 -16.92 13.82 -28.55
N SER A 296 -17.61 13.74 -27.41
CA SER A 296 -18.85 14.48 -27.12
C SER A 296 -18.78 15.29 -25.81
N SER A 297 -19.89 15.77 -25.27
CA SER A 297 -20.00 16.81 -24.23
C SER A 297 -19.11 16.60 -22.99
N CYS A 298 -18.65 17.71 -22.41
CA CYS A 298 -17.96 17.75 -21.11
C CYS A 298 -18.28 19.07 -20.39
N LYS A 299 -18.11 19.13 -19.06
CA LYS A 299 -18.20 20.41 -18.32
C LYS A 299 -16.93 21.23 -18.51
N THR A 300 -15.77 20.59 -18.41
CA THR A 300 -14.46 21.24 -18.59
C THR A 300 -13.51 20.25 -19.22
N LEU A 301 -12.78 20.71 -20.23
CA LEU A 301 -11.68 19.99 -20.87
C LEU A 301 -10.50 20.94 -20.92
N THR A 302 -9.41 20.59 -20.25
CA THR A 302 -8.20 21.43 -20.19
C THR A 302 -6.93 20.59 -20.16
N ASN A 303 -5.82 21.22 -20.58
CA ASN A 303 -4.48 20.68 -20.46
C ASN A 303 -4.34 19.25 -21.00
N SER A 304 -4.97 18.96 -22.15
CA SER A 304 -5.02 17.61 -22.71
C SER A 304 -4.43 17.56 -24.12
N TYR A 305 -3.76 16.46 -24.44
CA TYR A 305 -2.91 16.37 -25.62
C TYR A 305 -3.21 15.13 -26.46
N TYR A 306 -2.91 15.19 -27.75
CA TYR A 306 -2.98 14.01 -28.60
C TYR A 306 -1.88 14.00 -29.65
N LEU A 307 -1.50 12.81 -30.11
CA LEU A 307 -0.52 12.68 -31.19
C LEU A 307 -1.12 13.19 -32.50
N ALA A 308 -0.46 14.17 -33.12
CA ALA A 308 -0.87 14.71 -34.40
C ALA A 308 -0.83 13.62 -35.49
N ASP A 309 -1.97 13.35 -36.11
CA ASP A 309 -2.17 12.29 -37.12
C ASP A 309 -2.50 12.84 -38.52
N GLY A 310 -2.50 14.17 -38.68
CA GLY A 310 -2.75 14.87 -39.94
C GLY A 310 -4.18 15.40 -40.10
N GLU A 311 -5.10 15.00 -39.22
CA GLU A 311 -6.46 15.55 -39.13
C GLU A 311 -6.54 16.57 -37.98
N THR A 312 -7.04 17.77 -38.26
CA THR A 312 -7.15 18.84 -37.24
C THR A 312 -8.56 18.86 -36.64
N ASP A 313 -8.89 17.85 -35.85
CA ASP A 313 -10.07 17.89 -34.98
C ASP A 313 -9.74 18.71 -33.73
N GLU A 314 -9.61 20.03 -33.92
CA GLU A 314 -9.29 20.99 -32.87
C GLU A 314 -10.50 21.22 -31.97
N ARG A 315 -10.52 20.52 -30.84
CA ARG A 315 -11.45 20.79 -29.74
C ARG A 315 -10.80 21.70 -28.72
N GLU A 316 -11.50 22.77 -28.33
CA GLU A 316 -11.06 23.68 -27.27
C GLU A 316 -10.68 22.90 -26.00
N GLY A 317 -9.52 23.20 -25.43
CA GLY A 317 -8.96 22.49 -24.28
C GLY A 317 -8.06 21.29 -24.62
N THR A 318 -7.94 20.94 -25.91
CA THR A 318 -7.00 19.93 -26.41
C THR A 318 -5.93 20.53 -27.32
N THR A 319 -4.78 19.88 -27.45
CA THR A 319 -3.69 20.33 -28.34
C THR A 319 -3.04 19.15 -29.03
N ALA A 320 -2.93 19.22 -30.37
CA ALA A 320 -2.17 18.27 -31.17
C ALA A 320 -0.68 18.50 -30.93
N MET A 321 0.06 17.43 -30.66
CA MET A 321 1.51 17.46 -30.43
C MET A 321 2.20 16.47 -31.36
N SER A 322 3.35 16.84 -31.90
CA SER A 322 4.16 15.94 -32.73
C SER A 322 4.81 14.83 -31.90
N ALA A 323 5.22 13.75 -32.56
CA ALA A 323 5.97 12.66 -31.90
C ALA A 323 7.24 13.18 -31.20
N ASP A 324 7.93 14.16 -31.81
CA ASP A 324 9.13 14.76 -31.23
C ASP A 324 8.82 15.55 -29.95
N GLN A 325 7.70 16.25 -29.88
CA GLN A 325 7.29 16.98 -28.66
C GLN A 325 6.86 16.05 -27.53
N PHE A 326 6.27 14.90 -27.87
CA PHE A 326 6.02 13.84 -26.89
C PHE A 326 7.32 13.23 -26.38
N ALA A 327 8.31 13.01 -27.25
CA ALA A 327 9.57 12.37 -26.91
C ALA A 327 10.56 13.31 -26.20
N ASN A 328 10.49 14.62 -26.46
CA ASN A 328 11.50 15.57 -25.97
C ASN A 328 11.24 16.11 -24.55
N GLY A 329 10.14 15.72 -23.89
CA GLY A 329 9.78 16.17 -22.54
C GLY A 329 8.79 17.34 -22.46
N GLU A 330 8.51 18.02 -23.58
CA GLU A 330 7.63 19.19 -23.61
C GLU A 330 6.22 18.84 -23.11
N VAL A 331 5.63 17.75 -23.61
CA VAL A 331 4.28 17.32 -23.20
C VAL A 331 4.23 16.94 -21.72
N ALA A 332 5.26 16.26 -21.20
CA ALA A 332 5.33 15.91 -19.77
C ALA A 332 5.38 17.17 -18.89
N TYR A 333 6.11 18.21 -19.30
CA TYR A 333 6.19 19.48 -18.58
C TYR A 333 4.86 20.24 -18.62
N LEU A 334 4.18 20.23 -19.77
CA LEU A 334 2.88 20.87 -19.97
C LEU A 334 1.75 20.20 -19.17
N LEU A 335 1.67 18.87 -19.20
CA LEU A 335 0.71 18.09 -18.40
C LEU A 335 0.83 18.37 -16.89
N ASN A 336 2.00 18.83 -16.46
CA ASN A 336 2.33 19.22 -15.11
C ASN A 336 2.07 20.71 -14.80
N GLY A 337 1.44 21.43 -15.71
CA GLY A 337 1.09 22.85 -15.53
C GLY A 337 2.28 23.80 -15.69
N ASN A 338 3.31 23.40 -16.47
CA ASN A 338 4.55 24.14 -16.64
C ASN A 338 5.34 24.32 -15.33
N VAL A 339 5.34 23.29 -14.49
CA VAL A 339 6.08 23.29 -13.22
C VAL A 339 6.92 22.03 -13.14
N ALA A 340 8.19 22.19 -12.79
CA ALA A 340 9.10 21.10 -12.46
C ALA A 340 9.24 20.97 -10.94
N SER A 341 8.81 19.83 -10.40
CA SER A 341 8.72 19.51 -8.98
C SER A 341 8.84 18.00 -8.73
N SER A 342 9.39 17.65 -7.57
CA SER A 342 9.42 16.26 -7.08
C SER A 342 8.02 15.68 -6.84
N GLU A 343 6.97 16.50 -6.79
CA GLU A 343 5.57 16.04 -6.62
C GLU A 343 4.83 15.82 -7.94
N ASN A 344 5.44 16.14 -9.09
CA ASN A 344 4.75 16.01 -10.37
C ASN A 344 4.33 14.57 -10.67
N VAL A 345 3.11 14.43 -11.18
CA VAL A 345 2.49 13.14 -11.49
C VAL A 345 3.05 12.58 -12.79
N TRP A 346 3.24 13.44 -13.80
CA TRP A 346 3.80 13.05 -15.08
C TRP A 346 5.33 13.11 -15.02
N ARG A 347 5.97 12.02 -15.45
CA ARG A 347 7.42 11.86 -15.50
C ARG A 347 7.87 11.44 -16.89
N GLN A 348 9.15 11.66 -17.19
CA GLN A 348 9.75 11.18 -18.43
C GLN A 348 11.28 11.19 -18.31
N ASN A 349 11.95 10.11 -18.71
CA ASN A 349 13.39 10.07 -18.90
C ASN A 349 13.76 10.67 -20.27
N ILE A 350 14.65 11.67 -20.28
CA ILE A 350 15.04 12.49 -21.44
C ILE A 350 16.53 12.31 -21.71
N GLY A 351 16.85 11.78 -22.90
CA GLY A 351 18.21 11.56 -23.37
C GLY A 351 18.88 10.28 -22.86
N GLY A 352 19.63 9.60 -23.73
CA GLY A 352 20.32 8.33 -23.40
C GLY A 352 19.56 7.07 -23.85
N GLU A 353 20.12 5.89 -23.55
CA GLU A 353 19.53 4.59 -23.97
C GLU A 353 18.23 4.23 -23.23
N THR A 354 17.92 4.91 -22.13
CA THR A 354 16.73 4.68 -21.29
C THR A 354 15.68 5.79 -21.44
N SER A 355 15.71 6.53 -22.55
CA SER A 355 14.76 7.62 -22.79
C SER A 355 13.34 7.09 -23.05
N ASP A 356 12.35 7.67 -22.39
CA ASP A 356 10.96 7.33 -22.65
C ASP A 356 10.47 8.03 -23.91
N THR A 357 9.71 7.32 -24.73
CA THR A 357 9.07 7.91 -25.92
C THR A 357 7.92 8.85 -25.56
N TYR A 358 7.27 8.63 -24.41
CA TYR A 358 6.06 9.35 -24.00
C TYR A 358 6.06 9.63 -22.49
N PRO A 359 5.29 10.62 -22.00
CA PRO A 359 5.10 10.85 -20.57
C PRO A 359 4.47 9.65 -19.87
N VAL A 360 4.99 9.28 -18.70
CA VAL A 360 4.52 8.13 -17.91
C VAL A 360 4.01 8.55 -16.53
N LEU A 361 3.14 7.71 -15.96
CA LEU A 361 2.63 7.82 -14.58
C LEU A 361 3.47 6.97 -13.61
N ASN A 362 4.79 7.03 -13.75
CA ASN A 362 5.72 6.26 -12.92
C ASN A 362 6.73 7.19 -12.25
N ASN A 363 6.64 7.31 -10.93
CA ASN A 363 7.44 8.21 -10.13
C ASN A 363 8.94 7.87 -10.08
N THR A 364 9.36 6.70 -10.57
CA THR A 364 10.78 6.32 -10.69
C THR A 364 11.47 7.00 -11.87
N HIS A 365 10.71 7.61 -12.79
CA HIS A 365 11.25 8.31 -13.97
C HIS A 365 11.52 9.78 -13.63
N GLY A 366 12.40 10.42 -14.42
CA GLY A 366 12.91 11.76 -14.15
C GLY A 366 11.84 12.85 -14.17
N VAL A 367 12.07 13.89 -13.34
CA VAL A 367 11.34 15.17 -13.43
C VAL A 367 11.80 15.88 -14.69
N VAL A 368 10.89 16.48 -15.46
CA VAL A 368 11.25 17.23 -16.67
C VAL A 368 11.34 18.73 -16.37
N TYR A 369 12.47 19.33 -16.71
CA TYR A 369 12.74 20.77 -16.70
C TYR A 369 12.75 21.30 -18.14
N ALA A 370 12.37 22.57 -18.38
CA ALA A 370 12.35 23.18 -19.72
C ALA A 370 12.97 24.61 -19.75
N GLY A 371 13.62 25.02 -20.86
CA GLY A 371 14.24 26.36 -21.09
C GLY A 371 14.56 26.68 -22.58
N TYR A 372 15.25 27.79 -22.92
CA TYR A 372 15.50 28.24 -24.32
C TYR A 372 16.97 28.60 -24.65
N GLN A 373 17.41 28.35 -25.90
CA GLN A 373 18.77 28.67 -26.41
C GLN A 373 18.97 30.15 -26.73
N HIS A 374 20.23 30.59 -26.86
CA HIS A 374 20.62 31.93 -27.31
C HIS A 374 19.91 32.28 -28.63
N GLU A 375 19.07 33.32 -28.63
CA GLU A 375 18.22 33.74 -29.77
C GLU A 375 17.18 32.70 -30.25
N GLY A 376 16.93 31.61 -29.51
CA GLY A 376 16.03 30.51 -29.89
C GLY A 376 14.58 30.65 -29.38
N THR A 377 13.61 30.11 -30.13
CA THR A 377 12.17 30.11 -29.78
C THR A 377 11.60 28.74 -29.41
N THR A 378 12.41 27.67 -29.48
CA THR A 378 11.98 26.30 -29.17
C THR A 378 12.42 25.91 -27.75
N PRO A 379 11.50 25.38 -26.91
CA PRO A 379 11.85 24.91 -25.58
C PRO A 379 12.70 23.63 -25.67
N LEU A 380 13.78 23.59 -24.89
CA LEU A 380 14.60 22.41 -24.65
C LEU A 380 14.30 21.86 -23.26
N CYS A 381 14.04 20.55 -23.19
CA CYS A 381 13.79 19.88 -21.92
C CYS A 381 14.92 18.93 -21.50
N SER A 382 14.99 18.61 -20.21
CA SER A 382 15.96 17.67 -19.63
C SER A 382 15.50 17.18 -18.26
N ASN A 383 16.08 16.07 -17.78
CA ASN A 383 15.97 15.66 -16.37
C ASN A 383 16.98 16.33 -15.44
N SER A 384 17.86 17.17 -15.98
CA SER A 384 18.80 17.97 -15.20
C SER A 384 18.34 19.42 -15.14
N SER A 385 18.45 20.02 -13.95
CA SER A 385 18.27 21.46 -13.77
C SER A 385 19.46 22.29 -14.28
N SER A 386 20.55 21.65 -14.74
CA SER A 386 21.77 22.32 -15.23
C SER A 386 22.23 21.75 -16.58
N TYR A 387 22.22 22.54 -17.66
CA TYR A 387 22.79 22.15 -18.97
C TYR A 387 24.27 22.55 -19.09
N ALA A 388 25.09 21.64 -19.65
CA ALA A 388 26.53 21.76 -19.85
C ALA A 388 26.95 22.71 -21.00
N GLU A 389 28.23 23.12 -20.96
CA GLU A 389 28.84 24.36 -21.48
C GLU A 389 28.82 24.67 -22.99
N GLU A 390 28.19 23.90 -23.88
CA GLU A 390 28.11 24.29 -25.32
C GLU A 390 26.78 24.93 -25.72
N ASN A 391 25.76 24.91 -24.86
CA ASN A 391 24.45 25.54 -25.10
C ASN A 391 23.82 26.02 -23.78
N LYS A 392 24.48 26.93 -23.07
CA LYS A 392 23.90 27.50 -21.84
C LYS A 392 22.59 28.24 -22.16
N LEU A 393 21.46 27.59 -21.87
CA LEU A 393 20.16 28.25 -21.78
C LEU A 393 20.25 29.29 -20.67
N HIS A 394 20.02 30.56 -21.00
CA HIS A 394 19.91 31.62 -20.01
C HIS A 394 18.44 32.03 -19.92
N ALA A 395 17.95 32.20 -18.70
CA ALA A 395 16.65 32.80 -18.48
C ALA A 395 16.67 34.24 -18.99
N HIS A 396 16.13 34.46 -20.19
CA HIS A 396 15.58 35.77 -20.50
C HIS A 396 14.19 35.81 -19.90
N ALA A 397 14.07 36.43 -18.73
CA ALA A 397 12.95 37.33 -18.56
C ALA A 397 13.19 38.48 -19.55
N TYR A 398 12.87 38.24 -20.83
CA TYR A 398 12.83 39.27 -21.84
C TYR A 398 11.74 40.25 -21.42
N ASP A 399 12.15 41.40 -20.90
CA ASP A 399 11.24 42.53 -20.75
C ASP A 399 11.30 43.34 -22.05
N ALA A 400 10.26 43.17 -22.87
CA ALA A 400 10.08 43.92 -24.10
C ALA A 400 9.98 45.45 -23.90
N ASN A 401 9.88 45.92 -22.64
CA ASN A 401 9.79 47.34 -22.29
C ASN A 401 11.13 47.94 -21.82
N ALA A 402 12.21 47.16 -21.74
CA ALA A 402 13.51 47.64 -21.29
C ALA A 402 14.18 48.50 -22.39
N THR A 403 14.41 49.79 -22.10
CA THR A 403 14.82 50.78 -23.10
C THR A 403 16.34 50.96 -23.25
N THR A 404 17.18 50.26 -22.48
CA THR A 404 18.65 50.29 -22.65
C THR A 404 19.34 49.02 -22.15
N GLU A 405 20.00 48.27 -23.03
CA GLU A 405 21.29 47.64 -22.70
C GLU A 405 22.25 47.76 -23.90
N ALA A 406 23.49 48.20 -23.62
CA ALA A 406 24.50 48.58 -24.60
C ALA A 406 25.56 47.49 -24.78
N ASN A 407 25.94 47.20 -26.02
CA ASN A 407 27.04 46.29 -26.38
C ASN A 407 28.39 46.74 -25.80
N GLY A 408 29.19 45.85 -25.18
CA GLY A 408 30.66 46.01 -25.12
C GLY A 408 31.45 45.35 -23.96
N ASN A 409 32.35 44.41 -24.28
CA ASN A 409 33.67 44.20 -23.63
C ASN A 409 34.54 43.22 -24.45
N HIS A 410 35.50 43.74 -25.23
CA HIS A 410 36.46 42.96 -26.03
C HIS A 410 37.86 42.77 -25.37
N ASP A 411 38.10 43.25 -24.14
CA ASP A 411 39.37 43.04 -23.40
C ASP A 411 39.53 41.59 -22.87
N LYS A 412 38.48 40.78 -22.97
CA LYS A 412 38.43 39.32 -22.71
C LYS A 412 38.90 38.45 -23.89
N SER A 413 39.53 39.04 -24.90
CA SER A 413 39.84 38.39 -26.19
C SER A 413 41.20 37.69 -26.26
N TYR A 414 41.96 37.63 -25.16
CA TYR A 414 43.06 36.68 -25.01
C TYR A 414 42.50 35.32 -24.58
N GLY A 415 42.92 34.26 -25.27
CA GLY A 415 42.59 32.90 -24.88
C GLY A 415 43.29 32.51 -23.60
N SER A 416 42.78 31.45 -22.98
CA SER A 416 43.40 30.86 -21.79
C SER A 416 44.90 30.66 -22.01
N PRO A 417 45.74 31.13 -21.08
CA PRO A 417 47.15 30.79 -21.11
C PRO A 417 47.34 29.27 -20.98
N VAL A 418 48.39 28.75 -21.59
CA VAL A 418 48.79 27.34 -21.46
C VAL A 418 49.89 27.25 -20.42
N TYR A 419 49.64 26.49 -19.37
CA TYR A 419 50.57 26.27 -18.27
C TYR A 419 51.21 24.88 -18.39
N THR A 420 52.47 24.77 -18.00
CA THR A 420 53.20 23.50 -17.96
C THR A 420 53.74 23.24 -16.55
N TRP A 421 53.40 22.08 -15.98
CA TRP A 421 53.64 21.69 -14.57
C TRP A 421 54.64 20.54 -14.44
N GLU A 422 55.38 20.49 -13.32
CA GLU A 422 56.35 19.43 -12.99
C GLU A 422 56.20 18.97 -11.52
N ASP A 423 56.22 17.65 -11.27
CA ASP A 423 55.95 17.00 -9.96
C ASP A 423 57.23 16.60 -9.21
N ASN A 424 57.31 16.95 -7.93
CA ASN A 424 58.49 16.79 -7.09
C ASN A 424 58.17 15.95 -5.84
N SER A 425 58.15 14.62 -5.96
CA SER A 425 57.98 13.65 -4.85
C SER A 425 56.65 13.73 -4.03
N PRO A 426 56.23 12.65 -3.32
CA PRO A 426 54.86 12.54 -2.78
C PRO A 426 54.47 13.48 -1.62
N ASN A 427 55.31 14.45 -1.22
CA ASN A 427 55.04 15.36 -0.10
C ASN A 427 55.70 16.76 -0.24
N GLU A 428 56.15 17.18 -1.44
CA GLU A 428 56.74 18.51 -1.67
C GLU A 428 55.96 19.32 -2.74
N THR A 429 56.14 20.65 -2.80
CA THR A 429 55.35 21.55 -3.68
C THR A 429 55.77 21.50 -5.16
N PRO A 430 54.83 21.53 -6.13
CA PRO A 430 55.12 21.50 -7.57
C PRO A 430 55.55 22.87 -8.15
N SER A 431 56.15 22.89 -9.36
CA SER A 431 56.59 24.13 -10.07
C SER A 431 55.94 24.33 -11.46
N VAL A 432 55.84 25.59 -11.97
CA VAL A 432 55.05 25.95 -13.19
C VAL A 432 55.67 27.04 -14.12
N THR A 433 55.39 26.97 -15.44
CA THR A 433 55.68 28.01 -16.48
C THR A 433 54.50 28.23 -17.46
N VAL A 434 54.40 29.39 -18.15
CA VAL A 434 53.17 29.86 -18.88
C VAL A 434 53.39 30.48 -20.28
N ASP A 435 52.48 30.21 -21.22
CA ASP A 435 52.37 30.72 -22.61
C ASP A 435 50.96 31.34 -22.92
N PHE A 436 50.78 32.23 -23.90
CA PHE A 436 49.47 32.89 -24.21
C PHE A 436 49.16 33.12 -25.70
N THR A 437 47.86 33.08 -26.11
CA THR A 437 47.36 33.30 -27.51
C THR A 437 46.00 34.05 -27.59
N CYS A 438 45.80 35.01 -28.51
CA CYS A 438 44.50 35.74 -28.73
C CYS A 438 43.33 34.81 -29.18
N THR A 439 42.15 34.79 -28.54
CA THR A 439 40.98 33.91 -28.86
C THR A 439 40.10 34.36 -30.01
N ILE A 440 40.02 35.65 -30.27
CA ILE A 440 39.28 36.17 -31.42
C ILE A 440 40.17 36.17 -32.69
N CYS A 441 41.48 36.42 -32.54
CA CYS A 441 42.40 36.76 -33.65
C CYS A 441 43.68 35.90 -33.82
N ARG A 442 44.04 35.05 -32.84
CA ARG A 442 45.05 33.95 -32.89
C ARG A 442 46.59 34.26 -32.82
N HIS A 443 47.11 35.37 -32.23
CA HIS A 443 48.58 35.67 -32.03
C HIS A 443 49.20 35.16 -30.68
N LYS A 444 50.49 34.69 -30.57
CA LYS A 444 51.10 33.93 -29.39
C LYS A 444 52.44 34.45 -28.76
N LYS A 445 52.68 34.29 -27.42
CA LYS A 445 53.98 34.52 -26.67
C LYS A 445 54.22 33.49 -25.52
N THR A 446 55.48 33.13 -25.19
CA THR A 446 55.82 31.89 -24.42
C THR A 446 56.90 32.01 -23.33
N GLY A 447 56.88 31.13 -22.30
CA GLY A 447 57.99 30.80 -21.39
C GLY A 447 58.11 31.59 -20.08
N VAL A 448 57.01 32.03 -19.46
CA VAL A 448 57.03 32.93 -18.29
C VAL A 448 56.77 32.19 -16.97
N SER A 449 57.57 32.38 -15.93
CA SER A 449 57.37 31.74 -14.61
C SER A 449 56.19 32.33 -13.83
N ALA A 450 55.43 31.48 -13.13
CA ALA A 450 54.30 31.89 -12.27
C ALA A 450 54.43 31.37 -10.82
N THR A 451 53.70 31.98 -9.89
CA THR A 451 53.72 31.63 -8.46
C THR A 451 52.71 30.53 -8.15
N VAL A 452 53.12 29.51 -7.38
CA VAL A 452 52.28 28.35 -6.97
C VAL A 452 51.98 28.40 -5.47
N THR A 453 50.73 28.16 -5.12
CA THR A 453 50.26 28.00 -3.73
C THR A 453 49.33 26.78 -3.63
N GLU A 454 49.01 26.34 -2.40
CA GLU A 454 47.89 25.42 -2.21
C GLU A 454 46.62 26.04 -2.80
N ASP A 455 45.80 25.20 -3.41
CA ASP A 455 44.55 25.68 -4.00
C ASP A 455 43.50 25.86 -2.91
N ASP A 456 43.42 27.06 -2.37
CA ASP A 456 42.41 27.42 -1.36
C ASP A 456 40.96 27.23 -1.87
N THR A 457 40.77 27.04 -3.19
CA THR A 457 39.47 26.81 -3.83
C THR A 457 39.13 25.34 -4.09
N LYS A 458 40.10 24.41 -4.06
CA LYS A 458 39.85 22.97 -4.08
C LYS A 458 40.43 22.34 -2.85
N THR A 459 39.55 21.88 -1.99
CA THR A 459 39.95 21.17 -0.78
C THR A 459 40.62 19.86 -1.15
N ASN A 460 41.78 19.59 -0.56
CA ASN A 460 42.41 18.27 -0.65
C ASN A 460 41.41 17.19 -0.25
N VAL A 461 41.33 16.14 -1.06
CA VAL A 461 40.39 15.04 -0.88
C VAL A 461 41.12 13.89 -0.22
N ALA A 462 40.68 13.53 0.99
CA ALA A 462 41.18 12.35 1.66
C ALA A 462 40.71 11.07 0.91
N PRO A 463 41.52 10.00 0.90
CA PRO A 463 41.12 8.73 0.27
C PRO A 463 39.89 8.09 0.93
N LYS A 464 39.09 7.35 0.14
CA LYS A 464 37.85 6.66 0.55
C LYS A 464 37.96 5.12 0.41
N CYS A 465 36.86 4.39 0.62
CA CYS A 465 36.82 2.90 0.63
C CYS A 465 37.61 2.26 -0.50
N GLU A 466 37.29 2.55 -1.75
CA GLU A 466 38.03 1.95 -2.88
C GLU A 466 38.70 3.01 -3.75
N GLU A 467 38.58 4.28 -3.35
CA GLU A 467 39.05 5.43 -4.12
C GLU A 467 40.26 6.10 -3.48
N LYS A 468 41.20 6.42 -4.35
CA LYS A 468 42.41 7.19 -4.08
C LYS A 468 42.07 8.63 -3.65
N GLY A 469 42.89 9.23 -2.80
CA GLY A 469 42.78 10.65 -2.39
C GLY A 469 43.60 11.57 -3.27
N TYR A 470 43.47 12.89 -3.13
CA TYR A 470 44.15 13.87 -3.99
C TYR A 470 44.47 15.20 -3.28
N ASN A 471 45.62 15.80 -3.61
CA ASN A 471 45.98 17.17 -3.23
C ASN A 471 45.90 18.11 -4.43
N TYR A 472 45.42 19.33 -4.22
CA TYR A 472 45.19 20.33 -5.28
C TYR A 472 46.01 21.60 -5.05
N TYR A 473 46.67 22.07 -6.10
CA TYR A 473 47.51 23.26 -6.09
C TYR A 473 47.07 24.25 -7.17
N LYS A 474 47.28 25.54 -6.92
CA LYS A 474 46.91 26.65 -7.82
C LYS A 474 48.14 27.47 -8.15
N ALA A 475 48.38 27.68 -9.44
CA ALA A 475 49.27 28.72 -9.93
C ALA A 475 48.46 29.96 -10.28
N THR A 476 48.99 31.14 -9.95
CA THR A 476 48.39 32.42 -10.37
C THR A 476 49.44 33.30 -11.04
N PHE A 477 49.08 33.87 -12.20
CA PHE A 477 49.85 34.86 -12.94
C PHE A 477 49.00 36.11 -13.19
N ILE A 478 49.56 37.30 -12.92
CA ILE A 478 48.83 38.58 -12.95
C ILE A 478 49.40 39.50 -14.05
N PHE A 479 48.55 40.08 -14.90
CA PHE A 479 48.94 41.14 -15.84
C PHE A 479 48.61 42.54 -15.28
N ASN A 480 49.20 43.61 -15.83
CA ASN A 480 49.10 44.99 -15.29
C ASN A 480 47.70 45.64 -15.31
N THR A 481 46.66 44.91 -15.71
CA THR A 481 45.24 45.20 -15.45
C THR A 481 44.71 44.06 -14.61
N ASN A 482 43.82 44.30 -13.64
CA ASN A 482 43.39 43.37 -12.56
C ASN A 482 42.83 41.97 -12.96
N ALA A 483 43.13 41.43 -14.14
CA ALA A 483 42.90 40.07 -14.56
C ALA A 483 44.03 39.14 -14.06
N ASN A 484 43.64 38.19 -13.21
CA ASN A 484 44.48 37.10 -12.73
C ASN A 484 44.16 35.84 -13.55
N TYR A 485 45.17 35.26 -14.20
CA TYR A 485 45.04 33.95 -14.82
C TYR A 485 45.55 32.89 -13.84
N CYS A 486 44.80 31.81 -13.71
CA CYS A 486 45.16 30.73 -12.81
C CYS A 486 45.09 29.40 -13.55
N ASP A 487 45.94 28.46 -13.13
CA ASP A 487 45.80 27.06 -13.51
C ASP A 487 46.05 26.16 -12.31
N TYR A 488 45.62 24.91 -12.41
CA TYR A 488 45.47 24.03 -11.27
C TYR A 488 46.11 22.66 -11.53
N TYR A 489 46.83 22.15 -10.54
CA TYR A 489 47.52 20.87 -10.60
C TYR A 489 47.03 19.93 -9.50
N THR A 490 46.95 18.62 -9.78
CA THR A 490 46.44 17.60 -8.84
C THR A 490 47.44 16.47 -8.65
N GLN A 491 47.74 16.12 -7.39
CA GLN A 491 48.60 15.00 -6.99
C GLN A 491 47.74 13.88 -6.34
N THR A 492 48.07 12.59 -6.51
CA THR A 492 47.23 11.42 -6.11
C THR A 492 47.78 10.59 -4.92
N LEU A 493 46.91 10.09 -4.02
CA LEU A 493 47.15 9.29 -2.79
C LEU A 493 46.38 7.92 -2.80
N PRO A 494 46.71 6.85 -2.03
CA PRO A 494 46.09 5.48 -2.09
C PRO A 494 44.77 5.24 -1.27
N ALA A 495 43.99 4.14 -1.50
CA ALA A 495 42.59 3.83 -0.99
C ALA A 495 42.43 2.90 0.28
N LEU A 496 41.21 2.76 0.89
CA LEU A 496 40.97 2.34 2.32
C LEU A 496 39.94 1.19 2.76
N GLY A 497 39.31 0.34 1.92
CA GLY A 497 38.36 -0.77 2.25
C GLY A 497 36.91 -0.43 2.77
N HIS A 498 35.96 -1.39 2.84
CA HIS A 498 34.53 -1.18 3.28
C HIS A 498 34.28 -1.28 4.81
N ASP A 499 33.19 -0.64 5.29
CA ASP A 499 32.78 -0.55 6.71
C ASP A 499 31.40 -1.21 6.99
N ASN A 500 31.34 -2.20 7.89
CA ASN A 500 30.13 -2.98 8.18
C ASN A 500 29.26 -2.42 9.33
N THR A 501 29.56 -1.25 9.88
CA THR A 501 28.83 -0.69 11.04
C THR A 501 27.66 0.22 10.69
N GLY A 502 27.21 0.26 9.43
CA GLY A 502 26.09 1.12 9.00
C GLY A 502 24.78 0.82 9.75
N ALA A 503 23.88 1.79 9.83
CA ALA A 503 22.58 1.60 10.47
C ALA A 503 21.64 0.78 9.58
N THR A 504 20.77 0.00 10.22
CA THR A 504 19.61 -0.65 9.60
C THR A 504 18.52 0.39 9.34
N GLN A 505 17.87 0.30 8.19
CA GLN A 505 16.75 1.16 7.80
C GLN A 505 15.60 0.31 7.26
N ILE A 506 14.36 0.75 7.47
CA ILE A 506 13.21 0.01 6.98
C ILE A 506 13.06 0.19 5.46
N ASN A 507 13.01 -0.90 4.72
CA ASN A 507 12.56 -0.90 3.34
C ASN A 507 11.04 -0.94 3.33
N SER A 508 10.41 0.23 3.20
CA SER A 508 8.95 0.37 3.28
C SER A 508 8.19 -0.43 2.22
N SER A 509 8.81 -0.67 1.05
CA SER A 509 8.22 -1.44 -0.06
C SER A 509 8.27 -2.95 0.20
N LYS A 510 9.41 -3.45 0.68
CA LYS A 510 9.62 -4.87 0.98
C LYS A 510 9.17 -5.27 2.39
N LYS A 511 8.84 -4.30 3.25
CA LYS A 511 8.51 -4.50 4.67
C LYS A 511 9.56 -5.35 5.39
N ILE A 512 10.83 -4.99 5.24
CA ILE A 512 11.98 -5.67 5.88
C ILE A 512 13.05 -4.63 6.18
N TYR A 513 13.90 -4.85 7.18
CA TYR A 513 15.04 -3.96 7.40
C TYR A 513 16.16 -4.28 6.42
N GLU A 514 16.83 -3.26 5.92
CA GLU A 514 18.02 -3.36 5.07
C GLU A 514 19.20 -2.61 5.69
N LYS A 515 20.41 -3.04 5.35
CA LYS A 515 21.64 -2.45 5.88
C LYS A 515 22.64 -2.17 4.77
N TYR A 516 23.34 -1.05 4.86
CA TYR A 516 24.40 -0.64 3.93
C TYR A 516 25.70 -0.36 4.67
N CYS A 517 26.80 -0.20 3.91
CA CYS A 517 28.10 0.18 4.44
C CYS A 517 28.04 1.52 5.21
N GLY A 518 28.75 1.60 6.34
CA GLY A 518 28.70 2.74 7.26
C GLY A 518 29.55 3.95 6.87
N ARG A 519 30.39 3.85 5.83
CA ARG A 519 31.26 4.96 5.39
C ARG A 519 30.54 5.90 4.43
N ASP A 520 30.62 7.20 4.70
CA ASP A 520 29.99 8.26 3.91
C ASP A 520 30.29 8.15 2.40
N GLY A 521 29.23 8.03 1.61
CA GLY A 521 29.29 7.89 0.15
C GLY A 521 29.59 6.47 -0.34
N CYS A 522 29.31 5.43 0.46
CA CYS A 522 29.44 4.04 0.06
C CYS A 522 28.11 3.28 0.14
N ASP A 523 27.48 3.05 -1.01
CA ASP A 523 26.14 2.44 -1.10
C ASP A 523 26.16 0.91 -1.14
N ARG A 524 27.19 0.28 -0.57
CA ARG A 524 27.32 -1.18 -0.58
C ARG A 524 26.24 -1.81 0.30
N PHE A 525 25.29 -2.51 -0.32
CA PHE A 525 24.26 -3.30 0.37
C PHE A 525 24.88 -4.49 1.12
N LEU A 526 24.52 -4.64 2.39
CA LEU A 526 25.05 -5.67 3.30
C LEU A 526 24.08 -6.82 3.57
N GLY A 527 22.76 -6.60 3.47
CA GLY A 527 21.75 -7.64 3.64
C GLY A 527 20.41 -7.16 4.19
N TYR A 528 19.46 -8.09 4.30
CA TYR A 528 18.14 -7.89 4.89
C TYR A 528 18.07 -8.47 6.32
N TYR A 529 17.26 -7.86 7.18
CA TYR A 529 17.15 -8.20 8.59
C TYR A 529 15.69 -8.17 9.06
N ALA A 530 15.35 -9.11 9.95
CA ALA A 530 14.01 -9.24 10.52
C ALA A 530 13.74 -8.28 11.70
N ASP A 531 14.75 -7.50 12.13
CA ASP A 531 14.65 -6.57 13.26
C ASP A 531 15.41 -5.26 13.02
N ALA A 532 14.95 -4.21 13.69
CA ALA A 532 15.53 -2.87 13.61
C ALA A 532 16.97 -2.82 14.11
N ALA A 533 17.40 -3.74 14.99
CA ALA A 533 18.78 -3.79 15.48
C ALA A 533 19.73 -4.55 14.55
N GLY A 534 19.23 -5.16 13.47
CA GLY A 534 20.03 -5.89 12.50
C GLY A 534 20.67 -7.16 13.06
N GLN A 535 20.02 -7.81 14.02
CA GLN A 535 20.52 -9.02 14.68
C GLN A 535 20.12 -10.30 13.94
N PHE A 536 18.94 -10.31 13.32
CA PHE A 536 18.37 -11.49 12.68
C PHE A 536 18.45 -11.32 11.17
N LEU A 537 19.49 -11.88 10.56
CA LEU A 537 19.64 -11.90 9.11
C LEU A 537 18.44 -12.63 8.48
N ALA A 538 17.84 -11.99 7.49
CA ALA A 538 16.74 -12.52 6.72
C ALA A 538 17.21 -12.93 5.32
N THR A 539 16.72 -14.07 4.86
CA THR A 539 16.90 -14.55 3.49
C THR A 539 15.65 -14.21 2.70
N GLU A 540 15.84 -13.58 1.56
CA GLU A 540 14.76 -13.33 0.61
C GLU A 540 14.47 -14.63 -0.15
N ASP A 541 13.24 -15.10 -0.07
CA ASP A 541 12.72 -16.08 -1.02
C ASP A 541 12.21 -15.33 -2.26
N ASN A 542 13.04 -15.31 -3.29
CA ASN A 542 12.74 -14.62 -4.55
C ASN A 542 11.54 -15.22 -5.29
N GLU A 543 11.17 -16.49 -5.03
CA GLU A 543 10.00 -17.12 -5.64
C GLU A 543 8.72 -16.74 -4.92
N ASN A 544 8.79 -16.43 -3.62
CA ASN A 544 7.63 -16.07 -2.80
C ASN A 544 7.54 -14.61 -2.37
N CYS A 545 8.52 -13.78 -2.72
CA CYS A 545 8.67 -12.39 -2.26
C CYS A 545 8.48 -12.27 -0.74
N SER A 546 8.94 -13.28 -0.01
CA SER A 546 8.82 -13.38 1.43
C SER A 546 10.20 -13.43 2.06
N PHE A 547 10.28 -12.98 3.31
CA PHE A 547 11.51 -13.05 4.08
C PHE A 547 11.41 -14.16 5.10
N THR A 548 12.44 -14.97 5.16
CA THR A 548 12.59 -16.01 6.18
C THR A 548 13.84 -15.74 7.00
N THR A 549 13.73 -15.91 8.31
CA THR A 549 14.90 -15.96 9.18
C THR A 549 14.92 -17.32 9.88
N SER A 550 16.11 -17.92 9.94
CA SER A 550 16.27 -19.26 10.51
C SER A 550 15.93 -19.30 12.00
N THR A 551 16.16 -18.19 12.70
CA THR A 551 15.90 -18.05 14.13
C THR A 551 15.54 -16.61 14.46
N TYR A 552 14.51 -16.42 15.27
CA TYR A 552 14.16 -15.13 15.85
C TYR A 552 13.94 -15.31 17.35
N THR A 553 14.64 -14.52 18.16
CA THR A 553 14.50 -14.57 19.62
C THR A 553 13.90 -13.26 20.10
N LEU A 554 12.70 -13.33 20.69
CA LEU A 554 12.04 -12.21 21.32
C LEU A 554 12.16 -12.33 22.84
N GLN A 555 12.86 -11.38 23.44
CA GLN A 555 12.96 -11.29 24.89
C GLN A 555 11.83 -10.41 25.43
N ASP A 556 11.14 -10.87 26.48
CA ASP A 556 10.15 -10.04 27.15
C ASP A 556 10.76 -8.78 27.77
N ALA A 557 9.95 -7.74 27.90
CA ALA A 557 10.32 -6.44 28.46
C ALA A 557 11.42 -5.68 27.68
N THR A 558 11.79 -6.11 26.47
CA THR A 558 12.54 -5.28 25.53
C THR A 558 11.58 -4.48 24.65
N PRO A 559 11.90 -3.22 24.30
CA PRO A 559 11.09 -2.47 23.34
C PRO A 559 10.89 -3.24 22.04
N TYR A 560 9.71 -3.10 21.44
CA TYR A 560 9.38 -3.77 20.19
C TYR A 560 8.77 -2.77 19.19
N ASP A 561 9.56 -2.38 18.21
CA ASP A 561 9.24 -1.40 17.18
C ASP A 561 9.30 -2.02 15.78
N ASN A 562 9.01 -3.32 15.70
CA ASN A 562 9.18 -4.09 14.48
C ASN A 562 8.29 -3.57 13.34
N GLY A 563 8.96 -3.12 12.27
CA GLY A 563 8.38 -2.74 10.99
C GLY A 563 8.54 -3.81 9.92
N ALA A 564 9.18 -4.95 10.23
CA ALA A 564 9.43 -6.01 9.28
C ALA A 564 8.38 -7.12 9.32
N VAL A 565 8.01 -7.62 8.14
CA VAL A 565 7.22 -8.83 7.93
C VAL A 565 8.18 -9.94 7.48
N CYS A 566 8.54 -10.81 8.41
CA CYS A 566 9.47 -11.91 8.18
C CYS A 566 9.00 -13.15 8.95
N MET A 567 8.95 -14.29 8.27
CA MET A 567 8.67 -15.57 8.91
C MET A 567 9.92 -16.07 9.64
N ALA A 568 9.78 -16.36 10.92
CA ALA A 568 10.79 -17.03 11.72
C ALA A 568 10.50 -18.54 11.73
N GLU A 569 11.37 -19.34 11.09
CA GLU A 569 11.26 -20.80 11.09
C GLU A 569 11.33 -21.37 12.51
N LYS A 570 12.18 -20.76 13.35
CA LYS A 570 12.28 -21.03 14.79
C LYS A 570 12.13 -19.72 15.55
N PHE A 571 11.05 -19.60 16.29
CA PHE A 571 10.76 -18.43 17.09
C PHE A 571 10.85 -18.78 18.56
N THR A 572 11.70 -18.07 19.31
CA THR A 572 11.85 -18.27 20.75
C THR A 572 11.38 -17.03 21.48
N TYR A 573 10.36 -17.17 22.33
CA TYR A 573 9.96 -16.12 23.26
C TYR A 573 10.32 -16.51 24.69
N THR A 574 10.97 -15.61 25.42
CA THR A 574 11.35 -15.83 26.82
C THR A 574 10.79 -14.75 27.72
N ARG A 575 10.18 -15.18 28.83
CA ARG A 575 9.64 -14.29 29.87
C ARG A 575 9.84 -14.87 31.26
N THR A 576 10.19 -14.03 32.23
CA THR A 576 10.11 -14.39 33.64
C THR A 576 8.77 -13.90 34.20
N LEU A 577 7.93 -14.84 34.62
CA LEU A 577 6.67 -14.58 35.30
C LEU A 577 6.89 -14.33 36.80
N PRO A 578 5.99 -13.59 37.48
CA PRO A 578 6.19 -13.30 38.89
C PRO A 578 6.18 -14.56 39.76
N HIS A 579 6.83 -14.47 40.92
CA HIS A 579 6.98 -15.58 41.86
C HIS A 579 5.70 -15.82 42.68
N GLU A 580 5.64 -16.98 43.32
CA GLU A 580 4.52 -17.37 44.18
C GLU A 580 4.30 -16.34 45.31
N GLY A 581 3.05 -15.86 45.44
CA GLY A 581 2.67 -14.94 46.51
C GLY A 581 2.53 -15.65 47.87
N GLU A 582 2.29 -14.88 48.93
CA GLU A 582 2.23 -15.37 50.33
C GLU A 582 1.23 -16.53 50.56
N ASN A 583 0.22 -16.67 49.70
CA ASN A 583 -0.84 -17.68 49.79
C ASN A 583 -0.53 -18.99 49.03
N GLY A 584 0.67 -19.14 48.45
CA GLY A 584 1.04 -20.34 47.70
C GLY A 584 0.40 -20.44 46.31
N GLN A 585 0.05 -19.31 45.69
CA GLN A 585 -0.53 -19.25 44.35
C GLN A 585 0.32 -18.38 43.43
N MET A 586 0.49 -18.83 42.18
CA MET A 586 1.14 -18.04 41.14
C MET A 586 0.20 -16.90 40.70
N PRO A 587 0.67 -15.64 40.75
CA PRO A 587 -0.13 -14.47 40.41
C PRO A 587 -0.29 -14.31 38.89
N TRP A 588 -1.34 -13.59 38.49
CA TRP A 588 -1.55 -13.21 37.09
C TRP A 588 -0.67 -12.04 36.69
N ALA A 589 -0.20 -12.05 35.45
CA ALA A 589 0.63 -11.02 34.87
C ALA A 589 0.06 -10.55 33.52
N ALA A 590 0.26 -9.27 33.20
CA ALA A 590 -0.17 -8.69 31.92
C ALA A 590 0.62 -9.29 30.75
N TRP A 591 -0.04 -9.63 29.65
CA TRP A 591 0.56 -10.23 28.46
C TRP A 591 0.11 -9.48 27.22
N TYR A 592 1.06 -8.84 26.52
CA TYR A 592 0.83 -8.12 25.27
C TYR A 592 2.01 -8.39 24.34
N VAL A 593 1.83 -9.29 23.38
CA VAL A 593 2.93 -9.83 22.57
C VAL A 593 2.62 -9.72 21.07
N PRO A 594 3.65 -9.59 20.21
CA PRO A 594 3.47 -9.31 18.80
C PRO A 594 3.40 -10.60 17.96
N PHE A 595 2.86 -11.68 18.50
CA PHE A 595 2.73 -12.94 17.76
C PHE A 595 1.45 -13.66 18.18
N GLU A 596 0.90 -14.43 17.25
CA GLU A 596 -0.21 -15.32 17.57
C GLU A 596 0.30 -16.55 18.33
N LEU A 597 -0.45 -16.97 19.34
CA LEU A 597 -0.12 -18.16 20.12
C LEU A 597 -1.29 -19.14 20.09
N GLU A 598 -1.12 -20.23 19.36
CA GLU A 598 -2.02 -21.38 19.49
C GLU A 598 -1.75 -22.07 20.83
N LEU A 599 -2.77 -22.15 21.67
CA LEU A 599 -2.69 -22.83 22.95
C LEU A 599 -2.76 -24.34 22.73
N THR A 600 -1.63 -25.01 22.94
CA THR A 600 -1.56 -26.48 22.91
C THR A 600 -1.77 -27.06 24.31
N ASP A 601 -2.04 -28.36 24.39
CA ASP A 601 -2.15 -29.06 25.68
C ASP A 601 -0.88 -28.93 26.53
N ASP A 602 0.31 -28.94 25.91
CA ASP A 602 1.60 -28.77 26.61
C ASP A 602 1.77 -27.35 27.18
N ILE A 603 1.40 -26.33 26.40
CA ILE A 603 1.42 -24.93 26.87
C ILE A 603 0.43 -24.77 28.02
N CYS A 604 -0.81 -25.25 27.86
CA CYS A 604 -1.84 -25.19 28.88
C CYS A 604 -1.54 -26.08 30.10
N ALA A 605 -0.65 -27.07 30.01
CA ALA A 605 -0.20 -27.84 31.18
C ALA A 605 0.74 -27.02 32.09
N LYS A 606 1.39 -25.98 31.56
CA LYS A 606 2.39 -25.16 32.26
C LYS A 606 1.85 -23.77 32.63
N TYR A 607 0.94 -23.23 31.82
CA TYR A 607 0.44 -21.86 31.94
C TYR A 607 -1.09 -21.81 31.87
N ASP A 608 -1.68 -20.87 32.62
CA ASP A 608 -3.06 -20.45 32.41
C ASP A 608 -3.07 -19.11 31.66
N PHE A 609 -3.99 -18.96 30.70
CA PHE A 609 -4.22 -17.71 29.99
C PHE A 609 -5.66 -17.25 30.19
N SER A 610 -5.88 -15.93 30.20
CA SER A 610 -7.21 -15.33 30.32
C SER A 610 -7.33 -14.09 29.45
N ARG A 611 -8.49 -13.90 28.83
CA ARG A 611 -8.83 -12.70 28.05
C ARG A 611 -9.71 -11.79 28.89
N ILE A 612 -9.39 -10.50 28.93
CA ILE A 612 -10.20 -9.50 29.63
C ILE A 612 -11.57 -9.40 28.93
N ASN A 613 -12.64 -9.40 29.73
CA ASN A 613 -14.01 -9.29 29.23
C ASN A 613 -14.66 -7.97 29.66
N ASN A 614 -14.80 -7.76 30.97
CA ASN A 614 -15.49 -6.58 31.49
C ASN A 614 -15.00 -6.18 32.88
N VAL A 615 -15.39 -4.99 33.35
CA VAL A 615 -15.09 -4.48 34.69
C VAL A 615 -16.39 -4.20 35.44
N HIS A 616 -16.50 -4.74 36.66
CA HIS A 616 -17.67 -4.61 37.52
C HIS A 616 -17.32 -3.85 38.80
N GLN A 617 -18.24 -3.03 39.30
CA GLN A 617 -18.13 -2.33 40.57
C GLN A 617 -19.20 -2.85 41.54
N TYR A 618 -18.79 -3.18 42.75
CA TYR A 618 -19.68 -3.68 43.80
C TYR A 618 -19.69 -2.75 45.01
N ASP A 619 -20.90 -2.60 45.56
CA ASP A 619 -21.20 -2.06 46.88
C ASP A 619 -21.55 -3.27 47.75
N ASP A 620 -20.63 -3.66 48.63
CA ASP A 620 -20.73 -4.84 49.48
C ASP A 620 -21.43 -4.53 50.82
N ASN A 621 -21.46 -3.25 51.23
CA ASN A 621 -21.97 -2.79 52.52
C ASN A 621 -23.35 -2.07 52.44
N ASP A 622 -23.85 -1.82 51.22
CA ASP A 622 -25.17 -1.25 50.90
C ASP A 622 -25.31 0.25 51.24
N ASP A 623 -24.21 1.02 51.22
CA ASP A 623 -24.19 2.45 51.56
C ASP A 623 -24.29 3.40 50.35
N GLY A 624 -24.33 2.85 49.12
CA GLY A 624 -24.38 3.61 47.87
C GLY A 624 -23.00 4.03 47.35
N THR A 625 -21.91 3.57 47.96
CA THR A 625 -20.53 3.79 47.52
C THR A 625 -19.86 2.50 47.05
N VAL A 626 -18.91 2.62 46.12
CA VAL A 626 -18.20 1.45 45.58
C VAL A 626 -17.18 0.94 46.61
N ASP A 627 -17.40 -0.26 47.12
CA ASP A 627 -16.50 -0.95 48.05
C ASP A 627 -15.37 -1.69 47.34
N ARG A 628 -15.65 -2.29 46.17
CA ARG A 628 -14.66 -3.04 45.38
C ARG A 628 -14.91 -2.95 43.87
N THR A 629 -13.83 -3.02 43.10
CA THR A 629 -13.85 -3.16 41.63
C THR A 629 -13.25 -4.51 41.24
N VAL A 630 -13.84 -5.18 40.25
CA VAL A 630 -13.46 -6.53 39.83
C VAL A 630 -13.32 -6.59 38.32
N ILE A 631 -12.28 -7.26 37.84
CA ILE A 631 -12.15 -7.61 36.42
C ILE A 631 -12.72 -9.00 36.19
N GLU A 632 -13.63 -9.08 35.23
CA GLU A 632 -14.12 -10.32 34.65
C GLU A 632 -13.27 -10.68 33.44
N SER A 633 -12.88 -11.95 33.38
CA SER A 633 -12.07 -12.47 32.27
C SER A 633 -12.50 -13.88 31.89
N PHE A 634 -12.20 -14.29 30.67
CA PHE A 634 -12.48 -15.63 30.17
C PHE A 634 -11.21 -16.46 30.06
N ARG A 635 -11.21 -17.62 30.72
CA ARG A 635 -10.13 -18.58 30.62
C ARG A 635 -9.98 -19.05 29.18
N GLN A 636 -8.75 -19.02 28.70
CA GLN A 636 -8.37 -19.52 27.39
C GLN A 636 -7.85 -20.96 27.56
N ARG A 637 -8.29 -21.87 26.68
CA ARG A 637 -8.01 -23.31 26.75
C ARG A 637 -7.27 -23.78 25.50
N SER A 638 -6.77 -25.01 25.58
CA SER A 638 -6.17 -25.70 24.43
C SER A 638 -7.09 -25.67 23.20
N GLY A 639 -6.51 -25.45 22.02
CA GLY A 639 -7.21 -25.27 20.74
C GLY A 639 -7.69 -23.84 20.46
N LYS A 640 -7.45 -22.88 21.36
CA LYS A 640 -7.70 -21.45 21.12
C LYS A 640 -6.44 -20.73 20.68
N THR A 641 -6.58 -19.75 19.79
CA THR A 641 -5.49 -18.88 19.34
C THR A 641 -5.59 -17.54 20.06
N LEU A 642 -4.53 -17.15 20.76
CA LEU A 642 -4.38 -15.79 21.28
C LEU A 642 -3.85 -14.91 20.15
N HIS A 643 -4.54 -13.82 19.86
CA HIS A 643 -4.17 -12.92 18.77
C HIS A 643 -2.99 -12.03 19.15
N ALA A 644 -2.14 -11.73 18.18
CA ALA A 644 -1.07 -10.75 18.33
C ALA A 644 -1.63 -9.37 18.71
N ASN A 645 -0.79 -8.55 19.35
CA ASN A 645 -1.13 -7.17 19.71
C ASN A 645 -2.45 -7.10 20.49
N SER A 646 -2.76 -8.04 21.39
CA SER A 646 -4.03 -8.04 22.14
C SER A 646 -3.78 -8.18 23.64
N PRO A 647 -4.48 -7.42 24.52
CA PRO A 647 -4.32 -7.54 25.97
C PRO A 647 -4.85 -8.87 26.52
N TYR A 648 -3.94 -9.69 27.05
CA TYR A 648 -4.26 -10.94 27.76
C TYR A 648 -3.64 -10.96 29.16
N LEU A 649 -4.06 -11.92 29.98
CA LEU A 649 -3.44 -12.25 31.25
C LEU A 649 -2.81 -13.64 31.14
N VAL A 650 -1.66 -13.83 31.79
CA VAL A 650 -1.00 -15.14 31.89
C VAL A 650 -0.56 -15.41 33.33
N ARG A 651 -0.48 -16.67 33.72
CA ARG A 651 0.27 -17.09 34.91
C ARG A 651 0.87 -18.48 34.72
N ALA A 652 1.96 -18.74 35.42
CA ALA A 652 2.51 -20.09 35.54
C ALA A 652 1.63 -20.93 36.47
N LYS A 653 1.58 -22.24 36.26
CA LYS A 653 0.88 -23.16 37.16
C LYS A 653 1.69 -23.56 38.39
N SER A 654 3.01 -23.37 38.35
CA SER A 654 3.93 -23.62 39.47
C SER A 654 5.22 -22.83 39.32
N MET A 655 6.03 -22.79 40.37
CA MET A 655 7.34 -22.15 40.38
C MET A 655 8.33 -22.76 39.36
N ASP A 656 8.18 -24.04 39.00
CA ASP A 656 9.03 -24.70 38.01
C ASP A 656 8.86 -24.12 36.60
N TYR A 657 7.73 -23.43 36.34
CA TYR A 657 7.40 -22.83 35.05
C TYR A 657 7.50 -21.31 35.05
N LYS A 658 8.01 -20.69 36.13
CA LYS A 658 8.13 -19.22 36.24
C LYS A 658 8.95 -18.61 35.10
N ASP A 659 10.00 -19.31 34.66
CA ASP A 659 10.85 -18.89 33.54
C ASP A 659 10.26 -19.49 32.26
N MET A 660 9.34 -18.76 31.66
CA MET A 660 8.68 -19.16 30.44
C MET A 660 9.63 -19.11 29.25
N LYS A 661 9.65 -20.21 28.50
CA LYS A 661 10.28 -20.33 27.19
C LYS A 661 9.30 -20.97 26.23
N LEU A 662 8.84 -20.21 25.25
CA LEU A 662 8.01 -20.71 24.15
C LEU A 662 8.91 -20.93 22.93
N GLU A 663 8.97 -22.18 22.46
CA GLU A 663 9.68 -22.57 21.24
C GLU A 663 8.64 -22.86 20.16
N LEU A 664 8.44 -21.87 19.29
CA LEU A 664 7.42 -21.87 18.25
C LEU A 664 8.07 -22.02 16.88
N LYS A 665 7.26 -22.38 15.88
CA LYS A 665 7.69 -22.55 14.49
C LYS A 665 6.83 -21.73 13.56
N ASP A 666 7.43 -21.31 12.47
CA ASP A 666 6.76 -20.64 11.35
C ASP A 666 5.93 -19.43 11.81
N ILE A 667 6.46 -18.70 12.80
CA ILE A 667 5.81 -17.53 13.36
C ILE A 667 6.16 -16.32 12.50
N VAL A 668 5.15 -15.51 12.18
CA VAL A 668 5.33 -14.19 11.59
C VAL A 668 5.04 -13.17 12.69
N PRO A 669 6.06 -12.55 13.31
CA PRO A 669 5.83 -11.47 14.26
C PRO A 669 5.06 -10.34 13.59
N ALA A 670 3.97 -9.90 14.22
CA ALA A 670 3.16 -8.79 13.76
C ALA A 670 3.95 -7.48 13.82
N LEU A 671 3.52 -6.51 13.02
CA LEU A 671 4.01 -5.14 13.15
C LEU A 671 3.68 -4.61 14.55
N SER A 672 4.53 -3.72 15.05
CA SER A 672 4.27 -3.05 16.32
C SER A 672 3.05 -2.13 16.21
N ASP A 673 1.91 -2.59 16.71
CA ASP A 673 0.66 -1.81 16.79
C ASP A 673 0.14 -1.77 18.23
N GLU A 674 -0.50 -0.66 18.58
CA GLU A 674 -1.21 -0.48 19.84
C GLU A 674 -2.69 -0.82 19.64
N ASN A 675 -3.18 -1.83 20.36
CA ASN A 675 -4.60 -2.16 20.45
C ASN A 675 -5.09 -2.06 21.89
N SER A 676 -6.39 -1.88 22.01
CA SER A 676 -7.06 -1.78 23.30
C SER A 676 -8.30 -2.66 23.42
N ILE A 677 -8.65 -2.98 24.66
CA ILE A 677 -9.95 -3.56 25.03
C ILE A 677 -10.70 -2.50 25.84
N ASP A 678 -11.90 -2.14 25.37
CA ASP A 678 -12.78 -1.21 26.06
C ASP A 678 -13.84 -1.97 26.86
N CYS A 679 -13.95 -1.63 28.15
CA CYS A 679 -14.94 -2.12 29.09
C CYS A 679 -15.73 -0.94 29.67
N GLN A 680 -16.96 -1.17 30.12
CA GLN A 680 -17.83 -0.08 30.58
C GLN A 680 -18.63 -0.46 31.83
N SER A 681 -18.74 0.49 32.75
CA SER A 681 -19.69 0.51 33.87
C SER A 681 -20.71 1.64 33.67
N VAL A 682 -21.66 1.78 34.59
CA VAL A 682 -22.66 2.85 34.58
C VAL A 682 -21.99 4.22 34.62
N ASP A 683 -21.00 4.39 35.49
CA ASP A 683 -20.41 5.70 35.81
C ASP A 683 -19.03 5.94 35.16
N TYR A 684 -18.34 4.87 34.69
CA TYR A 684 -16.98 4.93 34.16
C TYR A 684 -16.76 4.09 32.89
N THR A 685 -15.83 4.54 32.05
CA THR A 685 -15.22 3.78 30.95
C THR A 685 -13.84 3.29 31.38
N TYR A 686 -13.51 2.04 31.05
CA TYR A 686 -12.25 1.37 31.37
C TYR A 686 -11.60 0.92 30.06
N THR A 687 -10.36 1.33 29.80
CA THR A 687 -9.66 0.93 28.57
C THR A 687 -8.33 0.27 28.92
N PHE A 688 -8.16 -0.99 28.52
CA PHE A 688 -6.90 -1.72 28.62
C PHE A 688 -6.10 -1.52 27.35
N LYS A 689 -4.99 -0.78 27.39
CA LYS A 689 -4.13 -0.47 26.25
C LYS A 689 -2.82 -1.23 26.33
N GLY A 690 -2.43 -1.92 25.26
CA GLY A 690 -1.11 -2.52 25.16
C GLY A 690 -0.03 -1.52 24.77
N THR A 691 1.20 -1.76 25.19
CA THR A 691 2.35 -0.95 24.80
C THR A 691 3.58 -1.82 24.56
N TYR A 692 4.33 -1.46 23.52
CA TYR A 692 5.62 -2.05 23.18
C TYR A 692 6.81 -1.18 23.56
N SER A 693 6.57 -0.03 24.18
CA SER A 693 7.59 0.87 24.70
C SER A 693 7.53 0.92 26.22
N GLU A 694 8.62 1.33 26.85
CA GLU A 694 8.60 1.65 28.27
C GLU A 694 7.78 2.92 28.49
N LEU A 695 6.88 2.91 29.46
CA LEU A 695 6.13 4.11 29.86
C LEU A 695 6.68 4.64 31.18
N ALA A 696 7.16 5.89 31.15
CA ALA A 696 7.71 6.60 32.31
C ALA A 696 6.68 7.52 32.99
N ASN A 697 6.85 7.77 34.30
CA ASN A 697 6.06 8.63 35.20
C ASN A 697 5.15 9.68 34.52
N SER A 698 3.83 9.51 34.60
CA SER A 698 2.90 10.63 34.41
C SER A 698 2.72 11.38 35.75
N ASN A 699 3.50 12.44 35.97
CA ASN A 699 3.37 13.29 37.18
C ASN A 699 2.06 14.12 37.23
N THR A 700 1.02 13.75 36.50
CA THR A 700 -0.26 14.48 36.43
C THR A 700 -1.34 13.71 37.18
N LEU A 701 -1.56 14.09 38.45
CA LEU A 701 -2.49 13.51 39.43
C LEU A 701 -3.99 13.46 39.04
N SER A 702 -4.41 13.70 37.80
CA SER A 702 -5.84 13.67 37.45
C SER A 702 -6.34 12.43 36.69
N ASN A 703 -5.50 11.72 35.93
CA ASN A 703 -5.90 10.53 35.11
C ASN A 703 -4.84 9.41 35.11
N ASN A 704 -4.26 9.09 36.27
CA ASN A 704 -3.13 8.14 36.33
C ASN A 704 -3.56 6.70 35.98
N PRO A 705 -2.91 6.05 34.99
CA PRO A 705 -3.25 4.70 34.58
C PRO A 705 -2.82 3.63 35.61
N TYR A 706 -3.45 2.46 35.56
CA TYR A 706 -3.21 1.32 36.47
C TYR A 706 -2.57 0.16 35.72
N ALA A 707 -1.71 -0.61 36.37
CA ALA A 707 -1.10 -1.83 35.81
C ALA A 707 -1.26 -2.99 36.79
N LEU A 708 -1.33 -4.20 36.22
CA LEU A 708 -1.30 -5.44 36.99
C LEU A 708 0.11 -5.67 37.51
N TRP A 709 0.25 -5.73 38.83
CA TRP A 709 1.53 -5.86 39.51
C TRP A 709 1.88 -7.32 39.78
N GLU A 710 3.09 -7.54 40.31
CA GLU A 710 3.65 -8.87 40.50
C GLU A 710 2.87 -9.75 41.48
N ASP A 711 2.11 -9.17 42.41
CA ASP A 711 1.25 -9.88 43.35
C ASP A 711 -0.14 -10.22 42.77
N GLY A 712 -0.41 -9.86 41.51
CA GLY A 712 -1.68 -10.10 40.84
C GLY A 712 -2.78 -9.08 41.15
N GLU A 713 -2.43 -7.97 41.79
CA GLU A 713 -3.34 -6.85 42.09
C GLU A 713 -3.04 -5.65 41.18
N TRP A 714 -4.06 -4.81 40.91
CA TRP A 714 -3.88 -3.61 40.09
C TRP A 714 -3.52 -2.40 40.95
N TYR A 715 -2.39 -1.77 40.62
CA TYR A 715 -1.93 -0.55 41.27
C TYR A 715 -1.73 0.56 40.25
N HIS A 716 -1.73 1.81 40.73
CA HIS A 716 -1.16 2.90 39.96
C HIS A 716 0.30 2.59 39.63
N PHE A 717 0.66 2.58 38.36
CA PHE A 717 2.05 2.35 37.98
C PHE A 717 2.80 3.69 37.85
N ALA A 718 4.00 3.71 38.42
CA ALA A 718 4.98 4.77 38.20
C ALA A 718 5.77 4.56 36.90
N SER A 719 5.98 3.29 36.54
CA SER A 719 6.64 2.87 35.30
C SER A 719 6.08 1.53 34.84
N LEU A 720 6.04 1.32 33.52
CA LEU A 720 5.60 0.07 32.92
C LEU A 720 6.61 -0.40 31.88
N SER A 721 7.09 -1.63 32.03
CA SER A 721 7.98 -2.25 31.04
C SER A 721 7.26 -2.47 29.69
N PRO A 722 8.01 -2.55 28.58
CA PRO A 722 7.48 -2.97 27.28
C PRO A 722 6.73 -4.32 27.33
N MET A 723 5.88 -4.56 26.33
CA MET A 723 5.08 -5.80 26.19
C MET A 723 4.14 -6.02 27.37
N ARG A 724 3.51 -4.93 27.82
CA ARG A 724 2.53 -4.91 28.89
C ARG A 724 1.28 -4.17 28.42
N HIS A 725 0.21 -4.32 29.19
CA HIS A 725 -0.96 -3.47 29.02
C HIS A 725 -1.29 -2.77 30.34
N TYR A 726 -1.95 -1.64 30.21
CA TYR A 726 -2.38 -0.82 31.33
C TYR A 726 -3.82 -0.37 31.17
N LEU A 727 -4.45 -0.03 32.28
CA LEU A 727 -5.82 0.39 32.38
C LEU A 727 -5.93 1.91 32.58
N THR A 728 -6.69 2.58 31.72
CA THR A 728 -7.15 3.97 31.93
C THR A 728 -8.62 4.00 32.31
N ILE A 729 -9.02 4.98 33.13
CA ILE A 729 -10.38 5.10 33.65
C ILE A 729 -10.87 6.53 33.45
N GLU A 730 -12.04 6.67 32.85
CA GLU A 730 -12.63 7.98 32.56
C GLU A 730 -14.08 8.04 33.04
N SER A 731 -14.46 9.15 33.70
CA SER A 731 -15.85 9.38 34.13
C SER A 731 -16.76 9.61 32.93
N ARG A 732 -17.94 8.99 32.94
CA ARG A 732 -18.98 9.21 31.91
C ARG A 732 -19.81 10.47 32.13
N THR A 733 -19.64 11.16 33.27
CA THR A 733 -20.39 12.38 33.60
C THR A 733 -19.48 13.53 34.00
N THR A 734 -19.80 14.74 33.55
CA THR A 734 -19.00 15.97 33.74
C THR A 734 -18.96 16.51 35.18
N ASN A 735 -19.80 15.97 36.08
CA ASN A 735 -19.93 16.44 37.47
C ASN A 735 -19.12 15.63 38.51
N GLN A 736 -18.48 14.51 38.13
CA GLN A 736 -17.57 13.75 39.00
C GLN A 736 -16.11 14.01 38.59
N ALA A 737 -15.66 15.26 38.71
CA ALA A 737 -14.28 15.66 38.39
C ALA A 737 -13.31 15.50 39.57
N SER A 738 -13.76 15.01 40.73
CA SER A 738 -12.87 14.67 41.84
C SER A 738 -12.36 13.24 41.69
N GLY A 739 -11.14 13.11 41.14
CA GLY A 739 -10.32 11.91 40.95
C GLY A 739 -10.95 10.57 41.29
N ALA A 740 -11.25 9.78 40.25
CA ALA A 740 -11.56 8.36 40.38
C ALA A 740 -10.37 7.67 41.08
N SER A 741 -10.49 7.45 42.39
CA SER A 741 -9.50 6.72 43.18
C SER A 741 -9.98 5.29 43.34
N LEU A 742 -9.29 4.35 42.71
CA LEU A 742 -9.47 2.94 43.03
C LEU A 742 -8.75 2.63 44.33
N LYS A 743 -9.45 1.96 45.23
CA LYS A 743 -8.86 1.42 46.45
C LYS A 743 -8.19 0.05 46.22
N CYS A 744 -8.59 -0.72 45.20
CA CYS A 744 -8.00 -1.99 44.71
C CYS A 744 -8.90 -2.58 43.59
N ILE A 745 -8.33 -3.13 42.50
CA ILE A 745 -9.07 -3.98 41.54
C ILE A 745 -8.59 -5.42 41.68
N LYS A 746 -9.51 -6.34 41.96
CA LYS A 746 -9.23 -7.78 42.08
C LYS A 746 -9.63 -8.56 40.84
N LEU A 747 -8.83 -9.55 40.47
CA LEU A 747 -9.23 -10.56 39.49
C LEU A 747 -10.03 -11.68 40.21
N CYS A 748 -11.36 -11.60 40.19
CA CYS A 748 -12.21 -12.54 40.96
C CYS A 748 -12.99 -13.54 40.11
N VAL A 749 -13.49 -13.14 38.91
CA VAL A 749 -14.39 -14.00 38.11
C VAL A 749 -13.68 -14.42 36.84
N ILE A 750 -13.39 -15.72 36.75
CA ILE A 750 -12.86 -16.37 35.54
C ILE A 750 -13.96 -17.27 35.00
N GLY A 751 -14.58 -16.84 33.90
CA GLY A 751 -15.57 -17.62 33.15
C GLY A 751 -14.93 -18.59 32.16
N GLU A 752 -15.74 -19.50 31.62
CA GLU A 752 -15.37 -20.35 30.49
C GLU A 752 -15.95 -19.73 29.20
N GLU A 753 -15.18 -19.69 28.11
CA GLU A 753 -15.59 -18.99 26.86
C GLU A 753 -16.92 -19.47 26.25
N ASP A 754 -17.36 -20.69 26.57
CA ASP A 754 -18.60 -21.28 26.03
C ASP A 754 -19.87 -20.83 26.78
N VAL A 755 -19.75 -19.99 27.81
CA VAL A 755 -20.86 -19.55 28.65
C VAL A 755 -21.05 -18.03 28.51
N THR A 756 -21.94 -17.61 27.62
CA THR A 756 -22.31 -16.19 27.41
C THR A 756 -23.28 -15.63 28.46
N GLY A 757 -23.56 -16.37 29.52
CA GLY A 757 -24.41 -15.92 30.62
C GLY A 757 -23.58 -15.36 31.77
N VAL A 758 -24.02 -14.24 32.35
CA VAL A 758 -23.53 -13.69 33.64
C VAL A 758 -23.33 -14.85 34.63
N VAL A 759 -22.10 -15.29 34.82
CA VAL A 759 -21.76 -16.39 35.72
C VAL A 759 -22.22 -16.01 37.12
N ASN A 760 -22.87 -16.92 37.84
CA ASN A 760 -23.46 -16.74 39.18
C ASN A 760 -22.58 -15.90 40.12
N ILE A 761 -22.76 -14.57 40.12
CA ILE A 761 -22.02 -13.64 41.01
C ILE A 761 -22.60 -13.67 42.44
N TYR A 762 -23.79 -14.25 42.63
CA TYR A 762 -24.50 -14.33 43.92
C TYR A 762 -25.04 -15.73 44.16
N SER A 763 -25.25 -16.08 45.44
CA SER A 763 -26.02 -17.27 45.81
C SER A 763 -27.44 -17.18 45.24
N ASP A 764 -28.03 -18.31 44.86
CA ASP A 764 -29.39 -18.38 44.32
C ASP A 764 -30.43 -17.70 45.22
N GLU A 765 -30.15 -17.69 46.53
CA GLU A 765 -30.98 -17.06 47.57
C GLU A 765 -31.02 -15.53 47.43
N ARG A 766 -29.89 -14.87 47.15
CA ARG A 766 -29.82 -13.41 46.97
C ARG A 766 -30.34 -12.96 45.61
N LYS A 767 -30.09 -13.75 44.56
CA LYS A 767 -30.64 -13.51 43.21
C LYS A 767 -32.15 -13.39 43.22
N ALA A 768 -32.84 -14.09 44.12
CA ALA A 768 -34.29 -14.13 44.22
C ALA A 768 -34.93 -12.94 44.97
N THR A 769 -34.13 -12.13 45.69
CA THR A 769 -34.65 -11.08 46.59
C THR A 769 -34.17 -9.67 46.23
N GLU A 770 -33.09 -9.52 45.48
CA GLU A 770 -32.44 -8.23 45.21
C GLU A 770 -32.71 -7.73 43.77
N THR A 771 -32.58 -6.41 43.54
CA THR A 771 -32.70 -5.77 42.22
C THR A 771 -31.38 -5.10 41.87
N TYR A 772 -30.91 -5.27 40.63
CA TYR A 772 -29.65 -4.73 40.15
C TYR A 772 -29.89 -3.87 38.91
N ASP A 773 -28.98 -2.97 38.57
CA ASP A 773 -28.95 -2.40 37.22
C ASP A 773 -28.27 -3.36 36.22
N LEU A 774 -28.28 -3.02 34.93
CA LEU A 774 -27.62 -3.83 33.89
C LEU A 774 -26.10 -3.95 34.07
N GLY A 775 -25.49 -3.11 34.92
CA GLY A 775 -24.08 -3.16 35.29
C GLY A 775 -23.79 -4.04 36.51
N GLY A 776 -24.80 -4.74 37.05
CA GLY A 776 -24.65 -5.62 38.21
C GLY A 776 -24.59 -4.92 39.56
N ARG A 777 -24.78 -3.59 39.61
CA ARG A 777 -24.85 -2.85 40.89
C ARG A 777 -26.21 -3.07 41.54
N ARG A 778 -26.22 -3.47 42.80
CA ARG A 778 -27.45 -3.63 43.60
C ARG A 778 -28.08 -2.26 43.83
N LEU A 779 -29.38 -2.16 43.58
CA LEU A 779 -30.13 -0.97 43.88
C LEU A 779 -30.73 -1.08 45.29
N PRO A 780 -30.67 -0.01 46.11
CA PRO A 780 -31.31 0.02 47.41
C PRO A 780 -32.79 -0.34 47.31
N GLU A 781 -33.32 -1.00 48.34
CA GLU A 781 -34.73 -1.35 48.40
C GLU A 781 -35.59 -0.08 48.33
N GLY A 782 -36.43 0.03 47.28
CA GLY A 782 -37.23 1.22 47.01
C GLY A 782 -36.60 2.24 46.04
N SER A 783 -35.46 1.93 45.41
CA SER A 783 -34.84 2.77 44.36
C SER A 783 -35.82 3.09 43.22
N GLN A 784 -35.94 4.38 42.88
CA GLN A 784 -36.84 4.88 41.83
C GLN A 784 -36.19 5.02 40.45
N GLN A 785 -35.05 4.36 40.24
CA GLN A 785 -34.28 4.49 39.00
C GLN A 785 -35.05 3.91 37.81
N SER A 786 -35.27 4.74 36.78
CA SER A 786 -35.94 4.35 35.54
C SER A 786 -34.93 3.75 34.56
N GLY A 787 -35.26 2.61 33.93
CA GLY A 787 -34.37 1.94 32.99
C GLY A 787 -34.51 0.41 33.01
N LEU A 788 -33.62 -0.27 32.28
CA LEU A 788 -33.50 -1.73 32.32
C LEU A 788 -32.75 -2.14 33.61
N LEU A 789 -33.35 -3.05 34.37
CA LEU A 789 -32.86 -3.58 35.64
C LEU A 789 -32.86 -5.10 35.60
N ILE A 790 -32.12 -5.76 36.49
CA ILE A 790 -32.13 -7.22 36.68
C ILE A 790 -32.81 -7.51 38.01
N LYS A 791 -33.96 -8.20 37.99
CA LYS A 791 -34.68 -8.66 39.19
C LYS A 791 -35.00 -10.14 39.07
N ASN A 792 -34.70 -10.92 40.11
CA ASN A 792 -34.88 -12.38 40.09
C ASN A 792 -34.14 -13.05 38.92
N GLY A 793 -32.96 -12.54 38.58
CA GLY A 793 -32.15 -13.00 37.45
C GLY A 793 -32.73 -12.71 36.05
N LYS A 794 -33.76 -11.86 35.94
CA LYS A 794 -34.38 -11.49 34.66
C LYS A 794 -34.28 -9.99 34.42
N VAL A 795 -34.01 -9.61 33.17
CA VAL A 795 -34.05 -8.22 32.75
C VAL A 795 -35.51 -7.74 32.76
N ILE A 796 -35.78 -6.68 33.51
CA ILE A 796 -37.05 -5.99 33.58
C ILE A 796 -36.85 -4.53 33.16
N PHE A 797 -37.83 -3.93 32.50
CA PHE A 797 -37.81 -2.50 32.22
C PHE A 797 -38.65 -1.77 33.26
N ASN A 798 -38.01 -1.02 34.16
CA ASN A 798 -38.68 -0.20 35.14
C ASN A 798 -38.97 1.18 34.53
N LYS A 799 -40.22 1.39 34.13
CA LYS A 799 -40.71 2.64 33.57
C LYS A 799 -41.51 3.35 34.65
N GLN A 800 -40.95 4.38 35.32
CA GLN A 800 -41.80 5.16 36.22
C GLN A 800 -42.74 6.09 35.43
N LYS A 801 -43.92 6.32 36.03
CA LYS A 801 -44.97 7.24 35.58
C LYS A 801 -44.68 8.64 36.05
#